data_AF-A0A3R7KVQ9-F1
#
_entry.id   AF-A0A3R7KVQ9-F1
#
_cell.length_a   1.000
_cell.length_b   1.000
_cell.length_c   1.000
_cell.angle_alpha   90.00
_cell.angle_beta   90.00
_cell.angle_gamma   90.00
#
_symmetry.space_group_name_H-M   'P 1'
#
loop_
_entity.id
_entity.type
_entity.pdbx_description
1 polymer ?
#
loop_
_entity_poly.entity_id
_entity_poly.type
_entity_poly.pdbx_seq_one_letter_code
_entity_poly.pdbx_strand_id
1 'polypeptide(L)'
;MKKLNLWARHLPIFLLAIFGGTALIACNPGYFWDDWVWLFQDSTNSIRIGRELGVWWAGYLTNAINHLAAPSLTLRAVALISWVITGAAIAFVLRRRDYISSREAVQLFLIYCATHVVPVRFLTSVAMYNVYIAAFWIGCALLIAGPRSFKLRLASLLFLFFSFYLNSLLVLYALLIALLALDELSQNVTVYTRPTWKLAGLRPEVGAIIAKSIPPLKAFALRHISFLALPLIFLAVKKFTTIPSPLYGTYNDVDHRFIFSAITDSFTLIRPVLRDFFATAARTVAPVALVIAAVICFLLLRLLPRGATRTSMRVAIIQLVLGLLIFAAAVYPYIIVAKTPDLMSFYDARNIMPAVAGLDLILLALLNVLDRGFAYVPILRSYGRDLVLGYILGASICAGFVSGVGLWHDWIRQSAGMYYLAMHRNEVRDARTFVFNDMSTDSRYRDRTVLNYEYTGNLIAVFGERSRFGISVSEYFSLPPNVPLLTNTYVRQRFNIGDYDFRKPHVIVTIRDGVLALNTKRTLSVVWSYLQGENWQASLHNYFYVDLAREFVETDPRVDEMYQMAKALAAYRLEHGVFPTKVQVEPGQLPAQEISATGQVTPTVITGDIPGLFPAYMPRLATMQPHPVNEPNYLYISDGVDYKLVYSNARDQAYAKQSHPALFDPVHGGYGVWTSNARFW
;
A
#
# COMPACT_ATOMS: atom_id res chain seq x y z
N MET A 1 -44.31 1.15 -20.07
CA MET A 1 -44.10 -0.31 -19.96
C MET A 1 -42.85 -0.83 -20.69
N LYS A 2 -42.65 -0.62 -22.01
CA LYS A 2 -41.49 -1.19 -22.75
C LYS A 2 -40.09 -0.80 -22.20
N LYS A 3 -39.89 0.46 -21.77
CA LYS A 3 -38.62 0.90 -21.16
C LYS A 3 -38.37 0.28 -19.78
N LEU A 4 -39.42 0.08 -18.98
CA LEU A 4 -39.33 -0.54 -17.64
C LEU A 4 -38.91 -2.01 -17.75
N ASN A 5 -39.51 -2.76 -18.69
CA ASN A 5 -39.13 -4.14 -18.97
C ASN A 5 -37.68 -4.26 -19.46
N LEU A 6 -37.16 -3.25 -20.17
CA LEU A 6 -35.76 -3.23 -20.58
C LEU A 6 -34.83 -3.07 -19.37
N TRP A 7 -35.11 -2.12 -18.47
CA TRP A 7 -34.32 -1.91 -17.25
C TRP A 7 -34.35 -3.11 -16.31
N ALA A 8 -35.53 -3.72 -16.11
CA ALA A 8 -35.68 -4.92 -15.29
C ALA A 8 -34.79 -6.08 -15.76
N ARG A 9 -34.53 -6.19 -17.07
CA ARG A 9 -33.62 -7.22 -17.63
C ARG A 9 -32.13 -6.93 -17.39
N HIS A 10 -31.74 -5.68 -17.25
CA HIS A 10 -30.33 -5.29 -17.00
C HIS A 10 -29.99 -5.31 -15.51
N LEU A 11 -30.97 -5.06 -14.65
CA LEU A 11 -30.77 -4.91 -13.21
C LEU A 11 -30.02 -6.08 -12.57
N PRO A 12 -30.33 -7.37 -12.83
CA PRO A 12 -29.63 -8.48 -12.19
C PRO A 12 -28.12 -8.51 -12.49
N ILE A 13 -27.72 -8.34 -13.75
CA ILE A 13 -26.29 -8.35 -14.11
C ILE A 13 -25.57 -7.09 -13.63
N PHE A 14 -26.26 -5.94 -13.55
CA PHE A 14 -25.69 -4.72 -12.96
C PHE A 14 -25.44 -4.88 -11.47
N LEU A 15 -26.43 -5.39 -10.72
CA LEU A 15 -26.25 -5.66 -9.29
C LEU A 15 -25.16 -6.69 -9.05
N LEU A 16 -25.11 -7.76 -9.85
CA LEU A 16 -24.07 -8.78 -9.72
C LEU A 16 -22.68 -8.21 -10.01
N ALA A 17 -22.51 -7.41 -11.07
CA ALA A 17 -21.23 -6.79 -11.40
C ALA A 17 -20.78 -5.76 -10.35
N ILE A 18 -21.73 -4.98 -9.81
CA ILE A 18 -21.40 -3.96 -8.79
C ILE A 18 -21.08 -4.63 -7.46
N PHE A 19 -21.93 -5.53 -6.97
CA PHE A 19 -21.89 -6.02 -5.59
C PHE A 19 -21.27 -7.40 -5.43
N GLY A 20 -21.31 -8.26 -6.46
CA GLY A 20 -20.94 -9.67 -6.34
C GLY A 20 -19.53 -9.89 -5.80
N GLY A 21 -18.56 -9.10 -6.27
CA GLY A 21 -17.17 -9.14 -5.78
C GLY A 21 -16.81 -8.08 -4.76
N THR A 22 -17.67 -7.09 -4.48
CA THR A 22 -17.29 -5.91 -3.68
C THR A 22 -18.06 -5.78 -2.37
N ALA A 23 -19.25 -6.38 -2.23
CA ALA A 23 -20.13 -6.16 -1.09
C ALA A 23 -19.42 -6.49 0.24
N LEU A 24 -18.73 -7.63 0.31
CA LEU A 24 -17.97 -8.03 1.49
C LEU A 24 -16.83 -7.06 1.81
N ILE A 25 -16.15 -6.52 0.78
CA ILE A 25 -15.09 -5.53 0.99
C ILE A 25 -15.72 -4.22 1.47
N ALA A 26 -16.80 -3.77 0.86
CA ALA A 26 -17.45 -2.50 1.19
C ALA A 26 -18.10 -2.51 2.59
N CYS A 27 -18.58 -3.65 3.07
CA CYS A 27 -19.20 -3.77 4.39
C CYS A 27 -18.24 -4.14 5.53
N ASN A 28 -16.96 -4.41 5.23
CA ASN A 28 -15.97 -4.68 6.26
C ASN A 28 -15.66 -3.38 7.04
N PRO A 29 -15.82 -3.35 8.38
CA PRO A 29 -15.62 -2.12 9.14
C PRO A 29 -14.16 -1.90 9.57
N GLY A 30 -13.28 -2.89 9.34
CA GLY A 30 -11.89 -2.86 9.75
C GLY A 30 -11.10 -1.73 9.12
N TYR A 31 -10.07 -1.29 9.81
CA TYR A 31 -9.10 -0.35 9.28
C TYR A 31 -7.82 -1.11 8.95
N PHE A 32 -7.26 -0.86 7.78
CA PHE A 32 -6.09 -1.56 7.29
C PHE A 32 -5.08 -0.55 6.79
N TRP A 33 -3.79 -0.90 6.91
CA TRP A 33 -2.71 -0.06 6.39
C TRP A 33 -2.81 1.39 6.90
N ASP A 34 -2.58 2.38 6.04
CA ASP A 34 -2.47 3.80 6.42
C ASP A 34 -3.77 4.43 6.92
N ASP A 35 -4.88 3.68 6.96
CA ASP A 35 -6.15 4.14 7.52
C ASP A 35 -5.99 4.69 8.94
N TRP A 36 -5.18 4.03 9.76
CA TRP A 36 -5.00 4.37 11.18
C TRP A 36 -4.32 5.71 11.41
N VAL A 37 -3.50 6.17 10.45
CA VAL A 37 -2.81 7.48 10.54
C VAL A 37 -3.83 8.63 10.54
N TRP A 38 -5.03 8.41 10.01
CA TRP A 38 -6.05 9.45 9.82
C TRP A 38 -7.13 9.49 10.92
N LEU A 39 -7.28 8.44 11.73
CA LEU A 39 -8.43 8.31 12.64
C LEU A 39 -8.25 9.04 13.97
N PHE A 40 -7.05 8.97 14.54
CA PHE A 40 -6.77 9.41 15.91
C PHE A 40 -5.95 10.69 16.01
N GLN A 41 -5.89 11.43 14.90
CA GLN A 41 -5.26 12.74 14.86
C GLN A 41 -6.27 13.79 15.29
N ASP A 42 -5.81 14.76 16.09
CA ASP A 42 -6.60 15.96 16.32
C ASP A 42 -6.77 16.76 15.02
N SER A 43 -7.77 17.65 15.00
CA SER A 43 -8.13 18.40 13.80
C SER A 43 -6.98 19.20 13.21
N THR A 44 -6.12 19.77 14.06
CA THR A 44 -4.96 20.58 13.65
C THR A 44 -3.92 19.71 12.95
N ASN A 45 -3.62 18.54 13.52
CA ASN A 45 -2.70 17.58 12.94
C ASN A 45 -3.23 17.01 11.63
N SER A 46 -4.51 16.64 11.54
CA SER A 46 -5.14 16.18 10.29
C SER A 46 -5.04 17.23 9.18
N ILE A 47 -5.35 18.50 9.46
CA ILE A 47 -5.22 19.61 8.50
C ILE A 47 -3.76 19.77 8.05
N ARG A 48 -2.83 19.68 9.00
CA ARG A 48 -1.39 19.74 8.70
C ARG A 48 -0.94 18.59 7.80
N ILE A 49 -1.36 17.34 8.06
CA ILE A 49 -1.07 16.18 7.19
C ILE A 49 -1.59 16.45 5.77
N GLY A 50 -2.83 16.94 5.64
CA GLY A 50 -3.41 17.28 4.34
C GLY A 50 -2.56 18.31 3.57
N ARG A 51 -2.11 19.37 4.24
CA ARG A 51 -1.21 20.37 3.63
C ARG A 51 0.16 19.80 3.25
N GLU A 52 0.71 18.89 4.05
CA GLU A 52 2.00 18.24 3.75
C GLU A 52 1.93 17.30 2.54
N LEU A 53 0.81 16.60 2.36
CA LEU A 53 0.56 15.77 1.18
C LEU A 53 0.20 16.59 -0.08
N GLY A 54 0.04 17.91 0.07
CA GLY A 54 -0.42 18.80 -0.99
C GLY A 54 -1.89 18.63 -1.35
N VAL A 55 -2.69 18.09 -0.44
CA VAL A 55 -4.16 17.99 -0.51
C VAL A 55 -4.74 18.77 0.67
N TRP A 56 -4.66 20.10 0.61
CA TRP A 56 -4.91 20.99 1.76
C TRP A 56 -6.30 20.84 2.42
N TRP A 57 -7.30 20.38 1.66
CA TRP A 57 -8.65 20.17 2.16
C TRP A 57 -8.86 18.76 2.75
N ALA A 58 -7.93 17.80 2.52
CA ALA A 58 -8.09 16.42 2.95
C ALA A 58 -8.27 16.31 4.46
N GLY A 59 -7.48 17.05 5.26
CA GLY A 59 -7.61 17.03 6.72
C GLY A 59 -8.98 17.49 7.21
N TYR A 60 -9.58 18.50 6.58
CA TYR A 60 -10.94 18.94 6.93
C TYR A 60 -11.99 17.87 6.61
N LEU A 61 -11.87 17.22 5.45
CA LEU A 61 -12.78 16.14 5.07
C LEU A 61 -12.62 14.94 6.00
N THR A 62 -11.39 14.53 6.30
CA THR A 62 -11.11 13.43 7.22
C THR A 62 -11.74 13.69 8.59
N ASN A 63 -11.58 14.90 9.14
CA ASN A 63 -12.21 15.27 10.42
C ASN A 63 -13.74 15.15 10.34
N ALA A 64 -14.36 15.67 9.27
CA ALA A 64 -15.80 15.58 9.08
C ALA A 64 -16.30 14.12 8.98
N ILE A 65 -15.55 13.25 8.30
CA ILE A 65 -15.88 11.83 8.14
C ILE A 65 -15.69 11.07 9.46
N ASN A 66 -14.64 11.38 10.22
CA ASN A 66 -14.36 10.74 11.51
C ASN A 66 -15.44 11.04 12.56
N HIS A 67 -16.25 12.09 12.39
CA HIS A 67 -17.41 12.39 13.24
C HIS A 67 -18.67 11.58 12.89
N LEU A 68 -18.66 10.78 11.83
CA LEU A 68 -19.78 9.91 11.48
C LEU A 68 -19.77 8.63 12.34
N ALA A 69 -20.93 8.00 12.50
CA ALA A 69 -21.07 6.78 13.31
C ALA A 69 -20.23 5.60 12.80
N ALA A 70 -20.00 5.53 11.48
CA ALA A 70 -19.16 4.52 10.85
C ALA A 70 -18.28 5.16 9.75
N PRO A 71 -17.13 5.74 10.11
CA PRO A 71 -16.26 6.45 9.16
C PRO A 71 -15.74 5.56 8.03
N SER A 72 -15.22 4.36 8.36
CA SER A 72 -14.73 3.37 7.37
C SER A 72 -15.80 2.98 6.36
N LEU A 73 -16.99 2.59 6.84
CA LEU A 73 -18.10 2.17 5.98
C LEU A 73 -18.59 3.31 5.09
N THR A 74 -18.59 4.54 5.60
CA THR A 74 -18.97 5.71 4.82
C THR A 74 -17.99 5.95 3.67
N LEU A 75 -16.69 5.91 3.94
CA LEU A 75 -15.66 6.06 2.90
C LEU A 75 -15.69 4.92 1.87
N ARG A 76 -15.98 3.70 2.31
CA ARG A 76 -16.19 2.55 1.41
C ARG A 76 -17.40 2.74 0.50
N ALA A 77 -18.51 3.26 1.03
CA ALA A 77 -19.68 3.60 0.24
C ALA A 77 -19.37 4.71 -0.77
N VAL A 78 -18.67 5.77 -0.37
CA VAL A 78 -18.20 6.85 -1.27
C VAL A 78 -17.30 6.29 -2.37
N ALA A 79 -16.35 5.42 -2.03
CA ALA A 79 -15.48 4.75 -2.99
C ALA A 79 -16.28 3.88 -3.98
N LEU A 80 -17.25 3.10 -3.50
CA LEU A 80 -18.11 2.27 -4.34
C LEU A 80 -18.96 3.10 -5.30
N ILE A 81 -19.60 4.16 -4.80
CA ILE A 81 -20.39 5.08 -5.62
C ILE A 81 -19.49 5.74 -6.68
N SER A 82 -18.33 6.23 -6.28
CA SER A 82 -17.36 6.85 -7.21
C SER A 82 -16.85 5.85 -8.26
N TRP A 83 -16.64 4.59 -7.87
CA TRP A 83 -16.28 3.52 -8.79
C TRP A 83 -17.35 3.27 -9.84
N VAL A 84 -18.62 3.14 -9.43
CA VAL A 84 -19.76 2.95 -10.34
C VAL A 84 -19.93 4.16 -11.26
N ILE A 85 -19.84 5.38 -10.73
CA ILE A 85 -19.93 6.62 -11.51
C ILE A 85 -18.80 6.68 -12.54
N THR A 86 -17.58 6.29 -12.17
CA THR A 86 -16.44 6.24 -13.07
C THR A 86 -16.72 5.33 -14.27
N GLY A 87 -17.13 4.09 -14.02
CA GLY A 87 -17.47 3.13 -15.09
C GLY A 87 -18.55 3.68 -16.02
N ALA A 88 -19.58 4.32 -15.47
CA ALA A 88 -20.65 4.93 -16.25
C ALA A 88 -20.17 6.13 -17.08
N ALA A 89 -19.32 6.99 -16.50
CA ALA A 89 -18.78 8.18 -17.16
C ALA A 89 -17.82 7.80 -18.30
N ILE A 90 -16.95 6.79 -18.13
CA ILE A 90 -16.08 6.28 -19.19
C ILE A 90 -16.92 5.72 -20.34
N ALA A 91 -17.88 4.84 -20.04
CA ALA A 91 -18.76 4.25 -21.03
C ALA A 91 -19.54 5.33 -21.81
N PHE A 92 -19.98 6.40 -21.13
CA PHE A 92 -20.61 7.55 -21.76
C PHE A 92 -19.65 8.31 -22.68
N VAL A 93 -18.44 8.63 -22.22
CA VAL A 93 -17.42 9.36 -22.98
C VAL A 93 -17.09 8.63 -24.28
N LEU A 94 -16.76 7.34 -24.19
CA LEU A 94 -16.36 6.54 -25.35
C LEU A 94 -17.52 6.32 -26.32
N ARG A 95 -18.74 6.12 -25.80
CA ARG A 95 -19.95 5.99 -26.63
C ARG A 95 -20.26 7.30 -27.35
N ARG A 96 -20.15 8.45 -26.67
CA ARG A 96 -20.48 9.75 -27.25
C ARG A 96 -19.53 10.17 -28.36
N ARG A 97 -18.31 9.60 -28.36
CA ARG A 97 -17.28 9.76 -29.39
C ARG A 97 -17.30 8.64 -30.45
N ASP A 98 -18.32 7.78 -30.43
CA ASP A 98 -18.49 6.67 -31.38
C ASP A 98 -17.32 5.68 -31.43
N TYR A 99 -16.49 5.61 -30.39
CA TYR A 99 -15.42 4.59 -30.26
C TYR A 99 -15.98 3.23 -29.85
N ILE A 100 -17.15 3.21 -29.20
CA ILE A 100 -17.86 2.00 -28.79
C ILE A 100 -19.36 2.15 -29.05
N SER A 101 -20.02 1.05 -29.39
CA SER A 101 -21.47 0.96 -29.54
C SER A 101 -22.19 1.00 -28.18
N SER A 102 -23.52 1.16 -28.22
CA SER A 102 -24.35 1.14 -26.99
C SER A 102 -24.23 -0.17 -26.22
N ARG A 103 -24.09 -1.32 -26.90
CA ARG A 103 -23.90 -2.63 -26.27
C ARG A 103 -22.54 -2.72 -25.61
N GLU A 104 -21.50 -2.29 -26.31
CA GLU A 104 -20.13 -2.27 -25.80
C GLU A 104 -19.98 -1.33 -24.60
N ALA A 105 -20.68 -0.19 -24.58
CA ALA A 105 -20.72 0.70 -23.43
C ALA A 105 -21.27 0.01 -22.17
N VAL A 106 -22.34 -0.79 -22.31
CA VAL A 106 -22.87 -1.60 -21.21
C VAL A 106 -21.86 -2.67 -20.78
N GLN A 107 -21.20 -3.33 -21.73
CA GLN A 107 -20.20 -4.36 -21.42
C GLN A 107 -18.96 -3.79 -20.75
N LEU A 108 -18.48 -2.62 -21.18
CA LEU A 108 -17.38 -1.90 -20.54
C LEU A 108 -17.73 -1.52 -19.10
N PHE A 109 -18.94 -0.99 -18.89
CA PHE A 109 -19.44 -0.69 -17.54
C PHE A 109 -19.49 -1.93 -16.65
N LEU A 110 -19.96 -3.06 -17.18
CA LEU A 110 -20.00 -4.33 -16.45
C LEU A 110 -18.59 -4.82 -16.07
N ILE A 111 -17.64 -4.79 -17.02
CA ILE A 111 -16.24 -5.17 -16.77
C ILE A 111 -15.67 -4.27 -15.67
N TYR A 112 -15.78 -2.94 -15.83
CA TYR A 112 -15.25 -1.96 -14.88
C TYR A 112 -15.79 -2.16 -13.46
N CYS A 113 -17.12 -2.30 -13.32
CA CYS A 113 -17.73 -2.52 -12.01
C CYS A 113 -17.28 -3.84 -11.38
N ALA A 114 -17.19 -4.91 -12.16
CA ALA A 114 -16.82 -6.24 -11.68
C ALA A 114 -15.32 -6.40 -11.39
N THR A 115 -14.46 -5.59 -12.02
CA THR A 115 -13.00 -5.71 -11.93
C THR A 115 -12.53 -5.83 -10.48
N HIS A 116 -11.86 -6.93 -10.19
CA HIS A 116 -11.39 -7.32 -8.85
C HIS A 116 -10.01 -6.78 -8.50
N VAL A 117 -9.39 -6.09 -9.45
CA VAL A 117 -8.07 -5.50 -9.31
C VAL A 117 -8.14 -4.40 -8.24
N VAL A 118 -7.15 -4.36 -7.34
CA VAL A 118 -7.06 -3.35 -6.28
C VAL A 118 -8.15 -3.48 -5.20
N PRO A 119 -8.18 -4.55 -4.40
CA PRO A 119 -9.07 -4.62 -3.24
C PRO A 119 -8.82 -3.46 -2.25
N VAL A 120 -7.58 -2.95 -2.20
CA VAL A 120 -7.17 -1.77 -1.41
C VAL A 120 -7.93 -0.48 -1.78
N ARG A 121 -8.61 -0.39 -2.93
CA ARG A 121 -9.35 0.81 -3.36
C ARG A 121 -10.46 1.24 -2.40
N PHE A 122 -10.92 0.33 -1.55
CA PHE A 122 -11.96 0.57 -0.56
C PHE A 122 -11.40 0.91 0.83
N LEU A 123 -10.07 0.89 1.03
CA LEU A 123 -9.47 1.35 2.29
C LEU A 123 -9.66 2.86 2.45
N THR A 124 -9.78 3.33 3.68
CA THR A 124 -10.02 4.74 4.04
C THR A 124 -8.99 5.67 3.41
N SER A 125 -7.71 5.29 3.51
CA SER A 125 -6.53 5.99 2.99
C SER A 125 -6.49 6.09 1.46
N VAL A 126 -7.19 5.20 0.75
CA VAL A 126 -7.18 5.11 -0.72
C VAL A 126 -8.53 5.46 -1.34
N ALA A 127 -9.62 5.45 -0.57
CA ALA A 127 -10.98 5.68 -1.03
C ALA A 127 -11.12 6.95 -1.87
N MET A 128 -10.41 8.03 -1.47
CA MET A 128 -10.41 9.31 -2.17
C MET A 128 -9.83 9.24 -3.59
N TYR A 129 -9.00 8.24 -3.91
CA TYR A 129 -8.50 8.05 -5.28
C TYR A 129 -9.66 7.75 -6.23
N ASN A 130 -10.65 6.97 -5.79
CA ASN A 130 -11.86 6.74 -6.60
C ASN A 130 -12.63 8.04 -6.86
N VAL A 131 -12.67 8.96 -5.88
CA VAL A 131 -13.35 10.25 -6.05
C VAL A 131 -12.62 11.11 -7.08
N TYR A 132 -11.28 11.15 -7.03
CA TYR A 132 -10.47 11.88 -8.03
C TYR A 132 -10.62 11.30 -9.43
N ILE A 133 -10.60 9.97 -9.56
CA ILE A 133 -10.79 9.29 -10.84
C ILE A 133 -12.22 9.53 -11.35
N ALA A 134 -13.24 9.45 -10.50
CA ALA A 134 -14.62 9.76 -10.87
C ALA A 134 -14.74 11.22 -11.34
N ALA A 135 -14.16 12.16 -10.60
CA ALA A 135 -14.14 13.57 -10.98
C ALA A 135 -13.48 13.77 -12.36
N PHE A 136 -12.37 13.09 -12.65
CA PHE A 136 -11.73 13.15 -13.96
C PHE A 136 -12.68 12.74 -15.09
N TRP A 137 -13.31 11.56 -14.96
CA TRP A 137 -14.17 11.03 -16.00
C TRP A 137 -15.51 11.77 -16.11
N ILE A 138 -16.07 12.27 -15.02
CA ILE A 138 -17.22 13.21 -15.04
C ILE A 138 -16.82 14.49 -15.77
N GLY A 139 -15.65 15.06 -15.46
CA GLY A 139 -15.12 16.23 -16.15
C GLY A 139 -15.01 16.01 -17.67
N CYS A 140 -14.49 14.85 -18.09
CA CYS A 140 -14.45 14.43 -19.49
C CYS A 140 -15.85 14.30 -20.10
N ALA A 141 -16.78 13.65 -19.41
CA ALA A 141 -18.16 13.44 -19.85
C ALA A 141 -18.88 14.77 -20.09
N LEU A 142 -18.75 15.72 -19.15
CA LEU A 142 -19.35 17.06 -19.25
C LEU A 142 -18.77 17.87 -20.41
N LEU A 143 -17.45 17.81 -20.61
CA LEU A 143 -16.77 18.48 -21.72
C LEU A 143 -17.28 17.98 -23.08
N ILE A 144 -17.45 16.67 -23.21
CA ILE A 144 -17.89 16.02 -24.45
C ILE A 144 -19.39 16.15 -24.67
N ALA A 145 -20.20 16.17 -23.61
CA ALA A 145 -21.66 16.29 -23.72
C ALA A 145 -22.11 17.63 -24.32
N GLY A 146 -21.40 18.72 -24.03
CA GLY A 146 -21.77 20.06 -24.47
C GLY A 146 -20.58 20.97 -24.73
N PRO A 147 -19.84 20.78 -25.85
CA PRO A 147 -18.59 21.51 -26.13
C PRO A 147 -18.75 23.03 -26.29
N ARG A 148 -19.99 23.50 -26.50
CA ARG A 148 -20.36 24.92 -26.60
C ARG A 148 -21.09 25.46 -25.37
N SER A 149 -21.50 24.61 -24.43
CA SER A 149 -22.24 25.05 -23.23
C SER A 149 -21.29 25.59 -22.17
N PHE A 150 -21.41 26.88 -21.85
CA PHE A 150 -20.58 27.51 -20.81
C PHE A 150 -20.73 26.81 -19.44
N LYS A 151 -21.96 26.48 -19.04
CA LYS A 151 -22.24 25.81 -17.75
C LYS A 151 -21.55 24.45 -17.64
N LEU A 152 -21.63 23.63 -18.69
CA LEU A 152 -21.00 22.30 -18.71
C LEU A 152 -19.47 22.40 -18.77
N ARG A 153 -18.93 23.39 -19.49
CA ARG A 153 -17.48 23.65 -19.53
C ARG A 153 -16.96 24.10 -18.17
N LEU A 154 -17.66 25.00 -17.49
CA LEU A 154 -17.30 25.43 -16.14
C LEU A 154 -17.33 24.26 -15.15
N ALA A 155 -18.39 23.45 -15.17
CA ALA A 155 -18.47 22.26 -14.33
C ALA A 155 -17.34 21.26 -14.66
N SER A 156 -17.03 21.05 -15.93
CA SER A 156 -15.91 20.20 -16.36
C SER A 156 -14.57 20.71 -15.81
N LEU A 157 -14.30 22.02 -15.85
CA LEU A 157 -13.09 22.61 -15.27
C LEU A 157 -12.98 22.33 -13.78
N LEU A 158 -14.08 22.47 -13.02
CA LEU A 158 -14.09 22.20 -11.58
C LEU A 158 -13.78 20.73 -11.27
N PHE A 159 -14.42 19.80 -11.97
CA PHE A 159 -14.19 18.37 -11.81
C PHE A 159 -12.77 17.95 -12.21
N LEU A 160 -12.25 18.47 -13.31
CA LEU A 160 -10.88 18.21 -13.75
C LEU A 160 -9.85 18.79 -12.78
N PHE A 161 -10.06 20.03 -12.31
CA PHE A 161 -9.20 20.65 -11.30
C PHE A 161 -9.14 19.79 -10.03
N PHE A 162 -10.30 19.34 -9.54
CA PHE A 162 -10.38 18.49 -8.36
C PHE A 162 -9.70 17.13 -8.58
N SER A 163 -9.76 16.58 -9.80
CA SER A 163 -9.11 15.30 -10.09
C SER A 163 -7.58 15.35 -10.00
N PHE A 164 -6.95 16.52 -10.19
CA PHE A 164 -5.49 16.64 -10.23
C PHE A 164 -4.79 16.43 -8.88
N TYR A 165 -5.53 16.39 -7.77
CA TYR A 165 -4.97 15.95 -6.47
C TYR A 165 -4.45 14.51 -6.51
N LEU A 166 -4.93 13.69 -7.45
CA LEU A 166 -4.22 12.49 -7.88
C LEU A 166 -3.30 12.85 -9.06
N ASN A 167 -2.05 13.21 -8.76
CA ASN A 167 -1.11 13.77 -9.75
C ASN A 167 -0.98 12.92 -11.03
N SER A 168 -1.15 11.59 -10.96
CA SER A 168 -1.05 10.72 -12.13
C SER A 168 -2.10 11.04 -13.20
N LEU A 169 -3.24 11.63 -12.82
CA LEU A 169 -4.29 12.06 -13.76
C LEU A 169 -3.87 13.27 -14.60
N LEU A 170 -2.80 14.00 -14.25
CA LEU A 170 -2.27 15.09 -15.09
C LEU A 170 -1.73 14.57 -16.44
N VAL A 171 -1.09 13.40 -16.45
CA VAL A 171 -0.61 12.79 -17.71
C VAL A 171 -1.78 12.26 -18.54
N LEU A 172 -2.77 11.65 -17.88
CA LEU A 172 -4.01 11.25 -18.54
C LEU A 172 -4.81 12.46 -19.09
N TYR A 173 -4.76 13.59 -18.38
CA TYR A 173 -5.33 14.86 -18.84
C TYR A 173 -4.61 15.41 -20.07
N ALA A 174 -3.27 15.39 -20.06
CA ALA A 174 -2.48 15.78 -21.22
C ALA A 174 -2.82 14.91 -22.44
N LEU A 175 -2.98 13.60 -22.26
CA LEU A 175 -3.44 12.68 -23.31
C LEU A 175 -4.83 13.07 -23.82
N LEU A 176 -5.79 13.35 -22.93
CA LEU A 176 -7.13 13.81 -23.31
C LEU A 176 -7.06 15.06 -24.20
N ILE A 177 -6.32 16.08 -23.78
CA ILE A 177 -6.17 17.34 -24.55
C ILE A 177 -5.50 17.07 -25.91
N ALA A 178 -4.47 16.22 -25.95
CA ALA A 178 -3.82 15.83 -27.20
C ALA A 178 -4.79 15.11 -28.15
N LEU A 179 -5.60 14.18 -27.66
CA LEU A 179 -6.62 13.49 -28.46
C LEU A 179 -7.69 14.45 -29.00
N LEU A 180 -8.12 15.44 -28.20
CA LEU A 180 -9.05 16.48 -28.66
C LEU A 180 -8.44 17.37 -29.74
N ALA A 181 -7.16 17.75 -29.59
CA ALA A 181 -6.44 18.54 -30.58
C ALA A 181 -6.24 17.76 -31.88
N LEU A 182 -5.95 16.46 -31.79
CA LEU A 182 -5.82 15.56 -32.95
C LEU A 182 -7.16 15.37 -33.68
N ASP A 183 -8.27 15.26 -32.96
CA ASP A 183 -9.61 15.22 -33.55
C ASP A 183 -9.90 16.51 -34.34
N GLU A 184 -9.63 17.68 -33.76
CA GLU A 184 -9.80 18.97 -34.44
C GLU A 184 -8.86 19.13 -35.65
N LEU A 185 -7.62 18.67 -35.55
CA LEU A 185 -6.69 18.62 -36.68
C LEU A 185 -7.19 17.72 -37.81
N SER A 186 -7.69 16.52 -37.49
CA SER A 186 -8.16 15.55 -38.49
C SER A 186 -9.36 16.04 -39.30
N GLN A 187 -10.18 16.92 -38.72
CA GLN A 187 -11.33 17.54 -39.38
C GLN A 187 -10.93 18.69 -40.33
N ASN A 188 -9.80 19.36 -40.06
CA ASN A 188 -9.37 20.56 -40.79
C ASN A 188 -8.23 20.31 -41.78
N VAL A 189 -7.42 19.26 -41.56
CA VAL A 189 -6.23 18.96 -42.36
C VAL A 189 -6.41 17.61 -43.03
N THR A 190 -6.77 17.62 -44.31
CA THR A 190 -6.78 16.41 -45.14
C THR A 190 -5.34 16.09 -45.53
N VAL A 191 -4.74 15.08 -44.87
CA VAL A 191 -3.41 14.59 -45.23
C VAL A 191 -3.56 13.62 -46.39
N TYR A 192 -3.32 14.10 -47.62
CA TYR A 192 -3.12 13.22 -48.77
C TYR A 192 -1.71 12.67 -48.74
N THR A 193 -1.53 11.43 -48.26
CA THR A 193 -0.24 10.74 -48.36
C THR A 193 -0.04 10.24 -49.78
N ARG A 194 0.96 10.78 -50.49
CA ARG A 194 1.43 10.19 -51.75
C ARG A 194 2.23 8.92 -51.43
N PRO A 195 2.04 7.80 -52.15
CA PRO A 195 2.66 6.52 -51.81
C PRO A 195 4.16 6.41 -52.15
N THR A 196 4.80 7.45 -52.67
CA THR A 196 6.23 7.42 -53.07
C THR A 196 7.14 8.03 -51.99
N TRP A 197 7.51 7.22 -51.01
CA TRP A 197 8.29 7.63 -49.84
C TRP A 197 9.80 7.69 -50.16
N LYS A 198 10.28 8.78 -50.76
CA LYS A 198 11.72 9.09 -50.81
C LYS A 198 12.09 9.99 -49.64
N LEU A 199 13.05 9.58 -48.81
CA LEU A 199 13.46 10.31 -47.59
C LEU A 199 13.82 11.79 -47.83
N ALA A 200 14.39 12.10 -49.00
CA ALA A 200 14.76 13.48 -49.38
C ALA A 200 13.55 14.40 -49.68
N GLY A 201 12.38 13.83 -50.03
CA GLY A 201 11.13 14.57 -50.25
C GLY A 201 10.30 14.82 -48.99
N LEU A 202 10.63 14.18 -47.87
CA LEU A 202 9.86 14.28 -46.62
C LEU A 202 9.95 15.65 -45.96
N ARG A 203 11.08 16.34 -46.08
CA ARG A 203 11.30 17.61 -45.37
C ARG A 203 10.32 18.72 -45.78
N PRO A 204 10.10 19.00 -47.09
CA PRO A 204 9.10 19.99 -47.50
C PRO A 204 7.66 19.52 -47.24
N GLU A 205 7.36 18.23 -47.36
CA GLU A 205 6.01 17.70 -47.07
C GLU A 205 5.66 17.79 -45.57
N VAL A 206 6.60 17.44 -44.69
CA VAL A 206 6.46 17.62 -43.24
C VAL A 206 6.32 19.11 -42.90
N GLY A 207 7.13 19.97 -43.52
CA GLY A 207 7.00 21.43 -43.36
C GLY A 207 5.62 21.95 -43.77
N ALA A 208 5.08 21.47 -44.89
CA ALA A 208 3.74 21.83 -45.37
C ALA A 208 2.63 21.30 -44.46
N ILE A 209 2.77 20.09 -43.91
CA ILE A 209 1.84 19.53 -42.93
C ILE A 209 1.87 20.38 -41.66
N ILE A 210 3.05 20.68 -41.11
CA ILE A 210 3.20 21.52 -39.92
C ILE A 210 2.57 22.90 -40.16
N ALA A 211 2.88 23.55 -41.29
CA ALA A 211 2.32 24.85 -41.64
C ALA A 211 0.78 24.81 -41.72
N LYS A 212 0.20 23.74 -42.28
CA LYS A 212 -1.26 23.53 -42.32
C LYS A 212 -1.86 23.18 -40.96
N SER A 213 -1.09 22.56 -40.05
CA SER A 213 -1.53 22.20 -38.71
C SER A 213 -1.51 23.38 -37.72
N ILE A 214 -0.66 24.40 -37.93
CA ILE A 214 -0.54 25.54 -37.02
C ILE A 214 -1.87 26.31 -36.84
N PRO A 215 -2.61 26.73 -37.89
CA PRO A 215 -3.84 27.49 -37.71
C PRO A 215 -4.93 26.74 -36.92
N PRO A 216 -5.24 25.46 -37.22
CA PRO A 216 -6.17 24.67 -36.40
C PRO A 216 -5.70 24.48 -34.96
N LEU A 217 -4.41 24.25 -34.72
CA LEU A 217 -3.87 24.13 -33.35
C LEU A 217 -3.97 25.45 -32.57
N LYS A 218 -3.73 26.59 -33.23
CA LYS A 218 -3.91 27.91 -32.62
C LYS A 218 -5.39 28.16 -32.30
N ALA A 219 -6.29 27.81 -33.21
CA ALA A 219 -7.74 27.92 -32.98
C ALA A 219 -8.19 27.03 -31.81
N PHE A 220 -7.73 25.78 -31.76
CA PHE A 220 -7.94 24.86 -30.64
C PHE A 220 -7.43 25.48 -29.34
N ALA A 221 -6.19 25.98 -29.32
CA ALA A 221 -5.59 26.55 -28.12
C ALA A 221 -6.36 27.76 -27.60
N LEU A 222 -6.78 28.67 -28.48
CA LEU A 222 -7.60 29.83 -28.10
C LEU A 222 -8.97 29.39 -27.58
N ARG A 223 -9.62 28.42 -28.23
CA ARG A 223 -10.92 27.89 -27.83
C ARG A 223 -10.87 27.12 -26.51
N HIS A 224 -9.73 26.51 -26.18
CA HIS A 224 -9.53 25.66 -25.01
C HIS A 224 -8.53 26.25 -24.00
N ILE A 225 -8.27 27.56 -24.04
CA ILE A 225 -7.27 28.23 -23.20
C ILE A 225 -7.49 27.97 -21.70
N SER A 226 -8.74 27.94 -21.24
CA SER A 226 -9.09 27.64 -19.84
C SER A 226 -8.69 26.22 -19.42
N PHE A 227 -8.76 25.26 -20.34
CA PHE A 227 -8.35 23.87 -20.10
C PHE A 227 -6.83 23.73 -20.16
N LEU A 228 -6.17 24.39 -21.11
CA LEU A 228 -4.71 24.42 -21.19
C LEU A 228 -4.05 25.09 -19.98
N ALA A 229 -4.69 26.13 -19.42
CA ALA A 229 -4.21 26.80 -18.21
C ALA A 229 -4.48 26.00 -16.92
N LEU A 230 -5.40 25.02 -16.94
CA LEU A 230 -5.88 24.35 -15.74
C LEU A 230 -4.77 23.64 -14.93
N PRO A 231 -3.84 22.88 -15.54
CA PRO A 231 -2.73 22.27 -14.80
C PRO A 231 -1.83 23.31 -14.14
N LEU A 232 -1.58 24.46 -14.80
CA LEU A 232 -0.74 25.53 -14.25
C LEU A 232 -1.42 26.20 -13.06
N ILE A 233 -2.73 26.45 -13.15
CA ILE A 233 -3.54 26.98 -12.05
C ILE A 233 -3.52 26.00 -10.87
N PHE A 234 -3.70 24.70 -11.14
CA PHE A 234 -3.61 23.67 -10.11
C PHE A 234 -2.24 23.64 -9.44
N LEU A 235 -1.14 23.66 -10.20
CA LEU A 235 0.22 23.69 -9.64
C LEU A 235 0.47 24.95 -8.80
N ALA A 236 -0.04 26.11 -9.23
CA ALA A 236 0.03 27.35 -8.45
C ALA A 236 -0.73 27.21 -7.13
N VAL A 237 -1.99 26.79 -7.15
CA VAL A 237 -2.80 26.58 -5.93
C VAL A 237 -2.13 25.55 -5.01
N LYS A 238 -1.66 24.44 -5.56
CA LYS A 238 -0.95 23.40 -4.81
C LYS A 238 0.29 23.99 -4.14
N LYS A 239 1.10 24.77 -4.86
CA LYS A 239 2.30 25.43 -4.30
C LYS A 239 1.96 26.36 -3.13
N PHE A 240 0.88 27.13 -3.21
CA PHE A 240 0.48 28.06 -2.12
C PHE A 240 -0.18 27.38 -0.92
N THR A 241 -0.70 26.17 -1.10
CA THR A 241 -1.46 25.45 -0.06
C THR A 241 -0.67 24.28 0.57
N THR A 242 0.41 23.85 -0.08
CA THR A 242 1.30 22.79 0.41
C THR A 242 2.34 23.37 1.36
N ILE A 243 2.67 22.63 2.42
CA ILE A 243 3.79 22.96 3.31
C ILE A 243 4.87 21.87 3.21
N PRO A 244 6.16 22.21 3.42
CA PRO A 244 7.23 21.20 3.42
C PRO A 244 6.98 20.11 4.47
N SER A 245 7.22 18.85 4.10
CA SER A 245 7.10 17.71 5.00
C SER A 245 8.41 16.96 5.08
N PRO A 246 8.94 16.69 6.29
CA PRO A 246 10.12 15.84 6.45
C PRO A 246 9.82 14.36 6.15
N LEU A 247 8.54 13.94 6.16
CA LEU A 247 8.15 12.57 5.85
C LEU A 247 7.85 12.36 4.37
N TYR A 248 7.18 13.32 3.74
CA TYR A 248 6.65 13.18 2.38
C TYR A 248 7.42 13.96 1.32
N GLY A 249 8.38 14.80 1.72
CA GLY A 249 9.10 15.71 0.82
C GLY A 249 9.77 15.01 -0.36
N THR A 250 10.32 13.81 -0.14
CA THR A 250 10.99 13.01 -1.17
C THR A 250 10.18 11.80 -1.65
N TYR A 251 8.98 11.59 -1.10
CA TYR A 251 8.22 10.35 -1.30
C TYR A 251 7.80 10.12 -2.75
N ASN A 252 7.63 11.19 -3.53
CA ASN A 252 7.24 11.14 -4.95
C ASN A 252 8.27 11.82 -5.85
N ASP A 253 9.54 11.81 -5.44
CA ASP A 253 10.60 12.36 -6.28
C ASP A 253 10.73 11.55 -7.58
N VAL A 254 10.93 12.28 -8.68
CA VAL A 254 11.13 11.69 -9.99
C VAL A 254 12.55 11.16 -10.06
N ASP A 255 12.69 9.85 -10.27
CA ASP A 255 13.97 9.25 -10.60
C ASP A 255 14.25 9.50 -12.09
N HIS A 256 15.18 10.42 -12.35
CA HIS A 256 15.58 10.81 -13.70
C HIS A 256 16.06 9.63 -14.56
N ARG A 257 16.53 8.55 -13.95
CA ARG A 257 17.00 7.35 -14.67
C ARG A 257 15.84 6.62 -15.37
N PHE A 258 14.62 6.74 -14.85
CA PHE A 258 13.45 6.05 -15.40
C PHE A 258 12.66 6.87 -16.41
N ILE A 259 12.91 8.17 -16.60
CA ILE A 259 12.04 9.03 -17.45
C ILE A 259 11.82 8.45 -18.85
N PHE A 260 12.90 8.02 -19.52
CA PHE A 260 12.79 7.49 -20.88
C PHE A 260 12.38 6.02 -20.91
N SER A 261 12.92 5.17 -20.02
CA SER A 261 12.56 3.75 -19.96
C SER A 261 11.08 3.58 -19.59
N ALA A 262 10.55 4.44 -18.72
CA ALA A 262 9.17 4.44 -18.28
C ALA A 262 8.18 4.59 -19.44
N ILE A 263 8.54 5.23 -20.55
CA ILE A 263 7.68 5.29 -21.74
C ILE A 263 7.43 3.87 -22.27
N THR A 264 8.51 3.12 -22.53
CA THR A 264 8.43 1.75 -23.01
C THR A 264 7.82 0.83 -21.95
N ASP A 265 8.26 0.97 -20.69
CA ASP A 265 7.80 0.14 -19.57
C ASP A 265 6.29 0.31 -19.34
N SER A 266 5.74 1.51 -19.55
CA SER A 266 4.30 1.77 -19.44
C SER A 266 3.47 0.97 -20.44
N PHE A 267 3.99 0.74 -21.65
CA PHE A 267 3.32 -0.10 -22.65
C PHE A 267 3.55 -1.59 -22.44
N THR A 268 4.73 -2.00 -21.93
CA THR A 268 5.04 -3.42 -21.71
C THR A 268 4.40 -3.96 -20.43
N LEU A 269 4.14 -3.11 -19.43
CA LEU A 269 3.51 -3.46 -18.15
C LEU A 269 2.11 -4.07 -18.31
N ILE A 270 1.42 -3.84 -19.43
CA ILE A 270 0.12 -4.45 -19.70
C ILE A 270 0.18 -6.00 -19.69
N ARG A 271 1.31 -6.58 -20.12
CA ARG A 271 1.46 -8.04 -20.19
C ARG A 271 1.43 -8.70 -18.80
N PRO A 272 2.30 -8.33 -17.83
CA PRO A 272 2.22 -8.88 -16.49
C PRO A 272 0.89 -8.52 -15.82
N VAL A 273 0.34 -7.32 -16.04
CA VAL A 273 -0.97 -6.93 -15.48
C VAL A 273 -2.11 -7.82 -15.97
N LEU A 274 -2.20 -8.11 -17.27
CA LEU A 274 -3.22 -9.02 -17.82
C LEU A 274 -3.02 -10.46 -17.33
N ARG A 275 -1.76 -10.94 -17.28
CA ARG A 275 -1.43 -12.25 -16.69
C ARG A 275 -1.95 -12.33 -15.25
N ASP A 276 -1.64 -11.31 -14.44
CA ASP A 276 -1.92 -11.29 -13.02
C ASP A 276 -3.41 -11.10 -12.73
N PHE A 277 -4.14 -10.38 -13.59
CA PHE A 277 -5.60 -10.29 -13.57
C PHE A 277 -6.24 -11.69 -13.61
N PHE A 278 -5.86 -12.53 -14.58
CA PHE A 278 -6.44 -13.87 -14.68
C PHE A 278 -5.84 -14.87 -13.68
N ALA A 279 -4.53 -14.76 -13.40
CA ALA A 279 -3.84 -15.63 -12.46
C ALA A 279 -4.37 -15.46 -11.03
N THR A 280 -4.74 -14.25 -10.63
CA THR A 280 -5.36 -14.00 -9.32
C THR A 280 -6.62 -14.85 -9.16
N ALA A 281 -7.57 -14.73 -10.10
CA ALA A 281 -8.79 -15.54 -10.06
C ALA A 281 -8.49 -17.05 -10.13
N ALA A 282 -7.60 -17.48 -11.02
CA ALA A 282 -7.30 -18.90 -11.20
C ALA A 282 -6.60 -19.54 -10.00
N ARG A 283 -5.79 -18.79 -9.24
CA ARG A 283 -5.05 -19.29 -8.07
C ARG A 283 -5.86 -19.24 -6.79
N THR A 284 -6.71 -18.22 -6.62
CA THR A 284 -7.43 -18.02 -5.34
C THR A 284 -8.85 -18.60 -5.34
N VAL A 285 -9.41 -18.93 -6.51
CA VAL A 285 -10.78 -19.42 -6.63
C VAL A 285 -10.77 -20.88 -7.06
N ALA A 286 -11.57 -21.71 -6.38
CA ALA A 286 -11.77 -23.10 -6.78
C ALA A 286 -12.32 -23.17 -8.24
N PRO A 287 -11.78 -24.04 -9.12
CA PRO A 287 -12.20 -24.09 -10.53
C PRO A 287 -13.70 -24.27 -10.73
N VAL A 288 -14.36 -25.08 -9.88
CA VAL A 288 -15.81 -25.30 -9.92
C VAL A 288 -16.59 -24.01 -9.66
N ALA A 289 -16.17 -23.21 -8.66
CA ALA A 289 -16.82 -21.93 -8.35
C ALA A 289 -16.67 -20.93 -9.51
N LEU A 290 -15.51 -20.93 -10.17
CA LEU A 290 -15.25 -20.10 -11.35
C LEU A 290 -16.17 -20.48 -12.53
N VAL A 291 -16.34 -21.77 -12.79
CA VAL A 291 -17.27 -22.27 -13.82
C VAL A 291 -18.71 -21.87 -13.51
N ILE A 292 -19.17 -22.07 -12.26
CA ILE A 292 -20.52 -21.69 -11.83
C ILE A 292 -20.75 -20.19 -12.02
N ALA A 293 -19.82 -19.35 -11.56
CA ALA A 293 -19.94 -17.90 -11.70
C ALA A 293 -19.93 -17.45 -13.16
N ALA A 294 -19.09 -18.08 -14.01
CA ALA A 294 -19.06 -17.81 -15.44
C ALA A 294 -20.39 -18.19 -16.11
N VAL A 295 -20.99 -19.33 -15.75
CA VAL A 295 -22.30 -19.78 -16.24
C VAL A 295 -23.41 -18.82 -15.79
N ILE A 296 -23.44 -18.40 -14.53
CA ILE A 296 -24.41 -17.43 -14.02
C ILE A 296 -24.30 -16.11 -14.80
N CYS A 297 -23.08 -15.57 -14.92
CA CYS A 297 -22.85 -14.33 -15.67
C CYS A 297 -23.26 -14.49 -17.15
N PHE A 298 -22.92 -15.61 -17.78
CA PHE A 298 -23.35 -15.93 -19.14
C PHE A 298 -24.88 -15.93 -19.26
N LEU A 299 -25.60 -16.66 -18.41
CA LEU A 299 -27.07 -16.74 -18.45
C LEU A 299 -27.71 -15.36 -18.27
N LEU A 300 -27.18 -14.53 -17.36
CA LEU A 300 -27.65 -13.16 -17.16
C LEU A 300 -27.36 -12.26 -18.37
N LEU A 301 -26.20 -12.40 -19.01
CA LEU A 301 -25.88 -11.70 -20.26
C LEU A 301 -26.83 -12.09 -21.39
N ARG A 302 -27.35 -13.33 -21.41
CA ARG A 302 -28.34 -13.77 -22.42
C ARG A 302 -29.68 -13.06 -22.33
N LEU A 303 -29.99 -12.42 -21.20
CA LEU A 303 -31.19 -11.60 -21.01
C LEU A 303 -31.09 -10.22 -21.66
N LEU A 304 -29.88 -9.79 -22.02
CA LEU A 304 -29.63 -8.49 -22.63
C LEU A 304 -30.04 -8.47 -24.12
N PRO A 305 -30.52 -7.32 -24.64
CA PRO A 305 -30.82 -7.17 -26.07
C PRO A 305 -29.60 -7.47 -26.93
N ARG A 306 -29.79 -8.27 -28.00
CA ARG A 306 -28.71 -8.61 -28.93
C ARG A 306 -28.69 -7.67 -30.12
N GLY A 307 -27.49 -7.15 -30.41
CA GLY A 307 -27.19 -6.54 -31.70
C GLY A 307 -26.77 -7.62 -32.70
N ALA A 308 -27.25 -7.54 -33.93
CA ALA A 308 -26.83 -8.42 -35.03
C ALA A 308 -25.45 -8.04 -35.60
N THR A 309 -24.99 -6.81 -35.36
CA THR A 309 -23.76 -6.26 -35.93
C THR A 309 -22.56 -6.54 -35.04
N ARG A 310 -21.51 -7.11 -35.63
CA ARG A 310 -20.20 -7.28 -34.97
C ARG A 310 -19.34 -6.04 -35.17
N THR A 311 -18.51 -5.75 -34.18
CA THR A 311 -17.51 -4.68 -34.27
C THR A 311 -16.54 -4.95 -35.42
N SER A 312 -16.22 -3.92 -36.19
CA SER A 312 -15.26 -4.02 -37.28
C SER A 312 -13.84 -4.18 -36.73
N MET A 313 -12.94 -4.84 -37.47
CA MET A 313 -11.55 -5.01 -37.04
C MET A 313 -10.87 -3.66 -36.81
N ARG A 314 -11.16 -2.67 -37.68
CA ARG A 314 -10.64 -1.30 -37.54
C ARG A 314 -11.06 -0.68 -36.21
N VAL A 315 -12.33 -0.79 -35.82
CA VAL A 315 -12.83 -0.24 -34.55
C VAL A 315 -12.21 -0.98 -33.36
N ALA A 316 -12.09 -2.32 -33.43
CA ALA A 316 -11.43 -3.10 -32.37
C ALA A 316 -9.95 -2.70 -32.19
N ILE A 317 -9.21 -2.46 -33.28
CA ILE A 317 -7.83 -1.97 -33.22
C ILE A 317 -7.77 -0.56 -32.62
N ILE A 318 -8.68 0.34 -33.00
CA ILE A 318 -8.75 1.69 -32.42
C ILE A 318 -8.99 1.62 -30.90
N GLN A 319 -9.91 0.76 -30.46
CA GLN A 319 -10.18 0.54 -29.04
C GLN A 319 -8.93 -0.01 -28.32
N LEU A 320 -8.23 -0.96 -28.92
CA LEU A 320 -6.99 -1.51 -28.35
C LEU A 320 -5.91 -0.45 -28.19
N VAL A 321 -5.65 0.34 -29.25
CA VAL A 321 -4.66 1.42 -29.22
C VAL A 321 -5.04 2.49 -28.19
N LEU A 322 -6.31 2.90 -28.16
CA LEU A 322 -6.80 3.87 -27.17
C LEU A 322 -6.66 3.34 -25.74
N GLY A 323 -7.00 2.07 -25.52
CA GLY A 323 -6.84 1.41 -24.23
C GLY A 323 -5.39 1.36 -23.78
N LEU A 324 -4.45 1.02 -24.68
CA LEU A 324 -3.01 1.04 -24.42
C LEU A 324 -2.49 2.45 -24.10
N LEU A 325 -2.95 3.47 -24.82
CA LEU A 325 -2.57 4.86 -24.55
C LEU A 325 -3.07 5.34 -23.18
N ILE A 326 -4.35 5.08 -22.86
CA ILE A 326 -4.94 5.41 -21.55
C ILE A 326 -4.19 4.68 -20.44
N PHE A 327 -3.94 3.38 -20.61
CA PHE A 327 -3.19 2.57 -19.66
C PHE A 327 -1.79 3.13 -19.43
N ALA A 328 -1.02 3.34 -20.50
CA ALA A 328 0.34 3.83 -20.43
C ALA A 328 0.43 5.22 -19.77
N ALA A 329 -0.45 6.16 -20.16
CA ALA A 329 -0.50 7.50 -19.58
C ALA A 329 -0.85 7.46 -18.08
N ALA A 330 -1.68 6.51 -17.65
CA ALA A 330 -2.07 6.36 -16.26
C ALA A 330 -0.97 5.74 -15.37
N VAL A 331 -0.19 4.78 -15.89
CA VAL A 331 0.87 4.10 -15.12
C VAL A 331 2.22 4.82 -15.16
N TYR A 332 2.50 5.58 -16.23
CA TYR A 332 3.77 6.29 -16.41
C TYR A 332 4.24 7.09 -15.18
N PRO A 333 3.37 7.91 -14.53
CA PRO A 333 3.76 8.68 -13.35
C PRO A 333 4.24 7.82 -12.18
N TYR A 334 3.77 6.57 -12.08
CA TYR A 334 4.17 5.65 -11.01
C TYR A 334 5.51 5.00 -11.30
N ILE A 335 5.83 4.70 -12.57
CA ILE A 335 7.11 4.11 -12.95
C ILE A 335 8.26 5.10 -12.73
N ILE A 336 8.07 6.37 -13.09
CA ILE A 336 9.12 7.40 -12.92
C ILE A 336 9.43 7.74 -11.45
N VAL A 337 8.57 7.36 -10.51
CA VAL A 337 8.80 7.50 -9.05
C VAL A 337 9.10 6.16 -8.38
N ALA A 338 9.46 5.14 -9.17
CA ALA A 338 9.79 3.79 -8.71
C ALA A 338 8.67 3.07 -7.93
N LYS A 339 7.40 3.34 -8.27
CA LYS A 339 6.20 2.74 -7.66
C LYS A 339 5.40 1.93 -8.68
N THR A 340 6.10 1.14 -9.50
CA THR A 340 5.49 0.32 -10.55
C THR A 340 4.32 -0.50 -10.00
N PRO A 341 3.14 -0.46 -10.65
CA PRO A 341 2.00 -1.24 -10.21
C PRO A 341 2.30 -2.75 -10.17
N ASP A 342 1.95 -3.39 -9.05
CA ASP A 342 1.98 -4.85 -8.87
C ASP A 342 0.60 -5.33 -8.38
N LEU A 343 -0.05 -6.20 -9.16
CA LEU A 343 -1.38 -6.71 -8.81
C LEU A 343 -1.34 -7.83 -7.76
N MET A 344 -0.18 -8.43 -7.53
CA MET A 344 0.00 -9.49 -6.54
C MET A 344 0.23 -8.88 -5.16
N SER A 345 0.96 -7.75 -5.07
CA SER A 345 1.06 -6.92 -3.86
C SER A 345 -0.29 -6.33 -3.47
N PHE A 346 -0.69 -6.53 -2.21
CA PHE A 346 -1.94 -5.98 -1.69
C PHE A 346 -1.95 -4.45 -1.71
N TYR A 347 -0.84 -3.81 -1.33
CA TYR A 347 -0.76 -2.35 -1.22
C TYR A 347 -0.41 -1.69 -2.55
N ASP A 348 0.56 -2.23 -3.29
CA ASP A 348 1.08 -1.57 -4.50
C ASP A 348 0.14 -1.69 -5.70
N ALA A 349 -0.84 -2.61 -5.63
CA ALA A 349 -1.96 -2.67 -6.56
C ALA A 349 -2.69 -1.31 -6.65
N ARG A 350 -2.68 -0.45 -5.63
CA ARG A 350 -3.33 0.88 -5.70
C ARG A 350 -2.85 1.73 -6.87
N ASN A 351 -1.61 1.54 -7.31
CA ASN A 351 -1.01 2.35 -8.37
C ASN A 351 -1.61 2.05 -9.76
N ILE A 352 -2.34 0.93 -9.93
CA ILE A 352 -3.03 0.64 -11.20
C ILE A 352 -4.39 1.33 -11.32
N MET A 353 -4.95 1.89 -10.23
CA MET A 353 -6.33 2.39 -10.21
C MET A 353 -6.67 3.35 -11.36
N PRO A 354 -5.83 4.35 -11.71
CA PRO A 354 -6.14 5.25 -12.81
C PRO A 354 -6.11 4.57 -14.19
N ALA A 355 -5.43 3.43 -14.30
CA ALA A 355 -5.24 2.67 -15.54
C ALA A 355 -6.34 1.63 -15.80
N VAL A 356 -7.24 1.38 -14.84
CA VAL A 356 -8.30 0.36 -14.96
C VAL A 356 -9.21 0.64 -16.17
N ALA A 357 -9.52 1.91 -16.45
CA ALA A 357 -10.27 2.30 -17.64
C ALA A 357 -9.60 1.83 -18.95
N GLY A 358 -8.26 1.93 -19.02
CA GLY A 358 -7.48 1.45 -20.16
C GLY A 358 -7.44 -0.07 -20.22
N LEU A 359 -7.23 -0.73 -19.08
CA LEU A 359 -7.24 -2.20 -18.96
C LEU A 359 -8.58 -2.80 -19.44
N ASP A 360 -9.70 -2.25 -18.99
CA ASP A 360 -11.02 -2.76 -19.35
C ASP A 360 -11.35 -2.53 -20.83
N LEU A 361 -10.88 -1.40 -21.40
CA LEU A 361 -11.02 -1.14 -22.83
C LEU A 361 -10.15 -2.10 -23.67
N ILE A 362 -8.96 -2.46 -23.19
CA ILE A 362 -8.11 -3.50 -23.80
C ILE A 362 -8.83 -4.85 -23.76
N LEU A 363 -9.38 -5.26 -22.61
CA LEU A 363 -10.16 -6.49 -22.49
C LEU A 363 -11.35 -6.52 -23.45
N LEU A 364 -12.08 -5.41 -23.56
CA LEU A 364 -13.19 -5.27 -24.50
C LEU A 364 -12.72 -5.37 -25.97
N ALA A 365 -11.60 -4.74 -26.31
CA ALA A 365 -11.03 -4.80 -27.66
C ALA A 365 -10.58 -6.22 -28.02
N LEU A 366 -9.93 -6.94 -27.09
CA LEU A 366 -9.56 -8.34 -27.26
C LEU A 366 -10.80 -9.23 -27.44
N LEU A 367 -11.85 -9.00 -26.65
CA LEU A 367 -13.14 -9.67 -26.81
C LEU A 367 -13.75 -9.42 -28.21
N ASN A 368 -13.65 -8.20 -28.73
CA ASN A 368 -14.12 -7.85 -30.08
C ASN A 368 -13.33 -8.57 -31.18
N VAL A 369 -12.01 -8.71 -31.01
CA VAL A 369 -11.18 -9.49 -31.95
C VAL A 369 -11.57 -10.98 -31.91
N LEU A 370 -11.73 -11.55 -30.72
CA LEU A 370 -12.15 -12.95 -30.55
C LEU A 370 -13.55 -13.23 -31.11
N ASP A 371 -14.51 -12.33 -30.92
CA ASP A 371 -15.87 -12.46 -31.45
C ASP A 371 -15.90 -12.55 -33.00
N ARG A 372 -14.92 -11.94 -33.68
CA ARG A 372 -14.75 -12.13 -35.13
C ARG A 372 -14.24 -13.53 -35.45
N GLY A 373 -13.31 -14.07 -34.68
CA GLY A 373 -12.87 -15.46 -34.80
C GLY A 373 -14.00 -16.45 -34.56
N PHE A 374 -14.87 -16.19 -33.57
CA PHE A 374 -16.05 -17.00 -33.29
C PHE A 374 -17.08 -17.02 -34.43
N ALA A 375 -17.04 -16.05 -35.35
CA ALA A 375 -17.92 -16.06 -36.52
C ALA A 375 -17.70 -17.28 -37.43
N TYR A 376 -16.50 -17.87 -37.40
CA TYR A 376 -16.14 -19.03 -38.21
C TYR A 376 -16.56 -20.37 -37.60
N VAL A 377 -16.97 -20.39 -36.32
CA VAL A 377 -17.40 -21.61 -35.62
C VAL A 377 -18.90 -21.51 -35.34
N PRO A 378 -19.76 -22.35 -35.96
CA PRO A 378 -21.23 -22.20 -35.89
C PRO A 378 -21.79 -22.10 -34.46
N ILE A 379 -21.28 -22.93 -33.55
CA ILE A 379 -21.70 -22.93 -32.13
C ILE A 379 -21.27 -21.62 -31.46
N LEU A 380 -20.04 -21.17 -31.65
CA LEU A 380 -19.52 -19.96 -30.99
C LEU A 380 -20.08 -18.67 -31.59
N ARG A 381 -20.57 -18.71 -32.84
CA ARG A 381 -21.13 -17.55 -33.56
C ARG A 381 -22.18 -16.79 -32.73
N SER A 382 -22.98 -17.51 -31.96
CA SER A 382 -24.12 -16.98 -31.20
C SER A 382 -23.88 -16.82 -29.70
N TYR A 383 -22.83 -17.46 -29.17
CA TYR A 383 -22.61 -17.60 -27.72
C TYR A 383 -21.19 -17.24 -27.26
N GLY A 384 -20.18 -17.34 -28.14
CA GLY A 384 -18.77 -17.24 -27.79
C GLY A 384 -18.41 -15.93 -27.08
N ARG A 385 -18.92 -14.79 -27.58
CA ARG A 385 -18.72 -13.49 -26.94
C ARG A 385 -19.25 -13.45 -25.51
N ASP A 386 -20.50 -13.87 -25.31
CA ASP A 386 -21.15 -13.83 -23.99
C ASP A 386 -20.49 -14.83 -23.04
N LEU A 387 -19.95 -15.95 -23.55
CA LEU A 387 -19.22 -16.95 -22.77
C LEU A 387 -17.88 -16.39 -22.26
N VAL A 388 -17.08 -15.76 -23.13
CA VAL A 388 -15.81 -15.13 -22.72
C VAL A 388 -16.06 -13.96 -21.76
N LEU A 389 -17.06 -13.11 -22.05
CA LEU A 389 -17.43 -12.03 -21.14
C LEU A 389 -17.95 -12.57 -19.80
N GLY A 390 -18.76 -13.63 -19.83
CA GLY A 390 -19.24 -14.32 -18.63
C GLY A 390 -18.08 -14.84 -17.78
N TYR A 391 -17.04 -15.39 -18.40
CA TYR A 391 -15.80 -15.78 -17.71
C TYR A 391 -15.06 -14.58 -17.11
N ILE A 392 -14.85 -13.48 -17.84
CA ILE A 392 -14.17 -12.28 -17.31
C ILE A 392 -14.90 -11.72 -16.09
N LEU A 393 -16.23 -11.61 -16.17
CA LEU A 393 -17.06 -11.14 -15.06
C LEU A 393 -17.05 -12.13 -13.90
N GLY A 394 -17.26 -13.43 -14.16
CA GLY A 394 -17.27 -14.47 -13.14
C GLY A 394 -15.93 -14.59 -12.40
N ALA A 395 -14.81 -14.53 -13.13
CA ALA A 395 -13.46 -14.49 -12.57
C ALA A 395 -13.28 -13.32 -11.61
N SER A 396 -13.71 -12.12 -12.02
CA SER A 396 -13.57 -10.94 -11.18
C SER A 396 -14.51 -10.95 -9.97
N ILE A 397 -15.76 -11.36 -10.15
CA ILE A 397 -16.71 -11.49 -9.04
C ILE A 397 -16.19 -12.49 -7.99
N CYS A 398 -15.75 -13.68 -8.41
CA CYS A 398 -15.23 -14.67 -7.47
C CYS A 398 -13.92 -14.24 -6.80
N ALA A 399 -12.98 -13.65 -7.55
CA ALA A 399 -11.73 -13.17 -6.98
C ALA A 399 -11.97 -12.01 -5.98
N GLY A 400 -12.90 -11.10 -6.29
CA GLY A 400 -13.33 -10.05 -5.39
C GLY A 400 -14.00 -10.61 -4.13
N PHE A 401 -14.90 -11.58 -4.29
CA PHE A 401 -15.56 -12.27 -3.18
C PHE A 401 -14.56 -12.94 -2.23
N VAL A 402 -13.62 -13.73 -2.77
CA VAL A 402 -12.56 -14.39 -1.98
C VAL A 402 -11.68 -13.35 -1.29
N SER A 403 -11.35 -12.25 -1.98
CA SER A 403 -10.58 -11.15 -1.38
C SER A 403 -11.34 -10.49 -0.22
N GLY A 404 -12.66 -10.31 -0.36
CA GLY A 404 -13.53 -9.82 0.71
C GLY A 404 -13.56 -10.76 1.90
N VAL A 405 -13.76 -12.06 1.69
CA VAL A 405 -13.69 -13.08 2.76
C VAL A 405 -12.35 -13.03 3.48
N GLY A 406 -11.24 -12.96 2.74
CA GLY A 406 -9.91 -12.89 3.32
C GLY A 406 -9.66 -11.61 4.14
N LEU A 407 -10.15 -10.45 3.70
CA LEU A 407 -10.11 -9.23 4.51
C LEU A 407 -10.95 -9.32 5.78
N TRP A 408 -12.06 -10.05 5.74
CA TRP A 408 -12.83 -10.35 6.95
C TRP A 408 -12.08 -11.31 7.87
N HIS A 409 -11.41 -12.35 7.36
CA HIS A 409 -10.53 -13.21 8.19
C HIS A 409 -9.49 -12.38 8.93
N ASP A 410 -8.80 -11.52 8.18
CA ASP A 410 -7.73 -10.68 8.70
C ASP A 410 -8.23 -9.73 9.81
N TRP A 411 -9.39 -9.12 9.59
CA TRP A 411 -10.00 -8.23 10.58
C TRP A 411 -10.54 -8.95 11.81
N ILE A 412 -11.17 -10.12 11.64
CA ILE A 412 -11.66 -10.96 12.74
C ILE A 412 -10.49 -11.39 13.63
N ARG A 413 -9.37 -11.80 13.04
CA ARG A 413 -8.12 -12.12 13.75
C ARG A 413 -7.62 -10.95 14.58
N GLN A 414 -7.46 -9.78 13.96
CA GLN A 414 -7.02 -8.56 14.68
C GLN A 414 -7.98 -8.22 15.83
N SER A 415 -9.28 -8.35 15.59
CA SER A 415 -10.33 -8.10 16.59
C SER A 415 -10.28 -9.08 17.75
N ALA A 416 -9.89 -10.34 17.53
CA ALA A 416 -9.75 -11.34 18.60
C ALA A 416 -8.65 -10.94 19.59
N GLY A 417 -7.48 -10.53 19.09
CA GLY A 417 -6.39 -10.01 19.92
C GLY A 417 -6.81 -8.78 20.72
N MET A 418 -7.49 -7.83 20.06
CA MET A 418 -7.95 -6.60 20.72
C MET A 418 -9.04 -6.84 21.76
N TYR A 419 -9.99 -7.72 21.47
CA TYR A 419 -11.04 -8.10 22.41
C TYR A 419 -10.43 -8.77 23.65
N TYR A 420 -9.44 -9.66 23.46
CA TYR A 420 -8.73 -10.28 24.57
C TYR A 420 -7.99 -9.25 25.44
N LEU A 421 -7.26 -8.31 24.82
CA LEU A 421 -6.58 -7.22 25.54
C LEU A 421 -7.56 -6.33 26.32
N ALA A 422 -8.74 -6.06 25.75
CA ALA A 422 -9.78 -5.30 26.45
C ALA A 422 -10.26 -6.03 27.72
N MET A 423 -10.41 -7.35 27.67
CA MET A 423 -10.79 -8.16 28.83
C MET A 423 -9.68 -8.24 29.90
N HIS A 424 -8.41 -8.21 29.51
CA HIS A 424 -7.25 -8.28 30.41
C HIS A 424 -6.62 -6.91 30.68
N ARG A 425 -7.39 -5.82 30.48
CA ARG A 425 -6.91 -4.43 30.58
C ARG A 425 -6.17 -4.12 31.88
N ASN A 426 -6.58 -4.72 33.00
CA ASN A 426 -5.97 -4.50 34.31
C ASN A 426 -4.56 -5.11 34.40
N GLU A 427 -4.32 -6.26 33.77
CA GLU A 427 -3.03 -6.97 33.80
C GLU A 427 -1.94 -6.23 33.01
N VAL A 428 -2.38 -5.49 31.96
CA VAL A 428 -1.51 -4.75 31.04
C VAL A 428 -1.62 -3.23 31.18
N ARG A 429 -2.22 -2.74 32.28
CA ARG A 429 -2.47 -1.30 32.49
C ARG A 429 -1.21 -0.44 32.34
N ASP A 430 -0.12 -0.93 32.91
CA ASP A 430 1.15 -0.20 32.99
C ASP A 430 2.05 -0.43 31.77
N ALA A 431 1.69 -1.38 30.89
CA ALA A 431 2.42 -1.66 29.67
C ALA A 431 2.25 -0.53 28.64
N ARG A 432 3.32 -0.23 27.90
CA ARG A 432 3.29 0.75 26.81
C ARG A 432 3.69 0.16 25.47
N THR A 433 4.50 -0.90 25.45
CA THR A 433 4.86 -1.61 24.21
C THR A 433 4.16 -2.95 24.18
N PHE A 434 3.53 -3.26 23.05
CA PHE A 434 2.85 -4.52 22.79
C PHE A 434 3.52 -5.17 21.58
N VAL A 435 4.27 -6.23 21.84
CA VAL A 435 4.99 -7.01 20.82
C VAL A 435 4.09 -8.17 20.39
N PHE A 436 3.54 -8.10 19.19
CA PHE A 436 2.64 -9.10 18.64
C PHE A 436 3.43 -10.24 18.01
N ASN A 437 3.40 -11.40 18.66
CA ASN A 437 3.83 -12.67 18.10
C ASN A 437 2.64 -13.36 17.43
N ASP A 438 2.26 -12.88 16.26
CA ASP A 438 1.21 -13.50 15.49
C ASP A 438 1.75 -14.79 14.85
N MET A 439 1.19 -15.94 15.27
CA MET A 439 1.51 -17.28 14.77
C MET A 439 0.35 -17.89 13.98
N SER A 440 -0.72 -17.14 13.73
CA SER A 440 -1.84 -17.61 12.90
C SER A 440 -1.40 -17.74 11.44
N THR A 441 -1.77 -18.84 10.79
CA THR A 441 -1.42 -19.10 9.38
C THR A 441 -2.64 -18.97 8.48
N ASP A 442 -3.78 -19.49 8.92
CA ASP A 442 -4.93 -19.71 8.04
C ASP A 442 -5.82 -18.47 7.89
N SER A 443 -5.63 -17.48 8.77
CA SER A 443 -6.45 -16.27 8.88
C SER A 443 -5.78 -15.02 8.29
N ARG A 444 -4.57 -15.15 7.73
CA ARG A 444 -3.85 -14.05 7.07
C ARG A 444 -4.33 -13.85 5.65
N TYR A 445 -4.74 -12.63 5.33
CA TYR A 445 -5.03 -12.30 3.94
C TYR A 445 -3.73 -12.18 3.13
N ARG A 446 -3.49 -13.15 2.23
CA ARG A 446 -2.32 -13.19 1.32
C ARG A 446 -0.98 -12.97 2.05
N ASP A 447 -0.81 -13.62 3.20
CA ASP A 447 0.40 -13.53 4.04
C ASP A 447 0.77 -12.10 4.49
N ARG A 448 -0.17 -11.16 4.43
CA ARG A 448 0.04 -9.78 4.85
C ARG A 448 0.44 -9.71 6.32
N THR A 449 1.53 -9.00 6.58
CA THR A 449 1.94 -8.61 7.94
C THR A 449 1.12 -7.40 8.38
N VAL A 450 0.64 -7.42 9.63
CA VAL A 450 0.01 -6.25 10.25
C VAL A 450 1.13 -5.31 10.69
N LEU A 451 1.08 -4.06 10.22
CA LEU A 451 2.14 -3.08 10.46
C LEU A 451 2.01 -2.44 11.85
N ASN A 452 3.10 -1.89 12.38
CA ASN A 452 3.13 -1.29 13.72
C ASN A 452 2.02 -0.26 13.96
N TYR A 453 1.70 0.58 12.98
CA TYR A 453 0.70 1.63 13.11
C TYR A 453 -0.73 1.09 13.02
N GLU A 454 -0.93 -0.11 12.45
CA GLU A 454 -2.20 -0.82 12.52
C GLU A 454 -2.42 -1.39 13.93
N TYR A 455 -1.42 -2.05 14.51
CA TYR A 455 -1.51 -2.52 15.89
C TYR A 455 -1.70 -1.35 16.87
N THR A 456 -0.91 -0.29 16.69
CA THR A 456 -1.00 0.94 17.48
C THR A 456 -2.40 1.56 17.40
N GLY A 457 -2.96 1.69 16.20
CA GLY A 457 -4.32 2.20 16.03
C GLY A 457 -5.37 1.33 16.74
N ASN A 458 -5.26 0.01 16.61
CA ASN A 458 -6.10 -0.93 17.33
C ASN A 458 -5.97 -0.78 18.86
N LEU A 459 -4.78 -0.58 19.40
CA LEU A 459 -4.54 -0.33 20.83
C LEU A 459 -5.18 1.00 21.28
N ILE A 460 -5.12 2.05 20.46
CA ILE A 460 -5.81 3.32 20.77
C ILE A 460 -7.31 3.09 20.86
N ALA A 461 -7.90 2.29 19.96
CA ALA A 461 -9.32 1.95 20.01
C ALA A 461 -9.71 1.18 21.28
N VAL A 462 -8.84 0.28 21.77
CA VAL A 462 -9.07 -0.50 23.00
C VAL A 462 -8.91 0.33 24.26
N PHE A 463 -7.84 1.11 24.35
CA PHE A 463 -7.46 1.77 25.60
C PHE A 463 -7.85 3.25 25.68
N GLY A 464 -8.14 3.90 24.55
CA GLY A 464 -8.55 5.30 24.47
C GLY A 464 -7.42 6.32 24.65
N GLU A 465 -6.15 5.91 24.51
CA GLU A 465 -4.99 6.81 24.68
C GLU A 465 -3.85 6.51 23.69
N ARG A 466 -3.05 7.53 23.36
CA ARG A 466 -1.96 7.53 22.37
C ARG A 466 -0.58 7.21 22.98
N SER A 467 -0.56 6.61 24.16
CA SER A 467 0.67 6.27 24.89
C SER A 467 1.13 4.84 24.65
N ARG A 468 0.40 4.04 23.87
CA ARG A 468 0.73 2.63 23.58
C ARG A 468 1.21 2.44 22.14
N PHE A 469 2.25 1.63 21.98
CA PHE A 469 2.83 1.27 20.70
C PHE A 469 2.67 -0.24 20.48
N GLY A 470 2.12 -0.60 19.32
CA GLY A 470 2.02 -1.99 18.88
C GLY A 470 3.02 -2.26 17.77
N ILE A 471 3.70 -3.41 17.82
CA ILE A 471 4.72 -3.78 16.84
C ILE A 471 4.75 -5.29 16.67
N SER A 472 5.04 -5.78 15.46
CA SER A 472 5.24 -7.22 15.26
C SER A 472 6.57 -7.68 15.86
N VAL A 473 6.67 -8.95 16.26
CA VAL A 473 7.90 -9.51 16.82
C VAL A 473 9.09 -9.37 15.86
N SER A 474 8.90 -9.65 14.57
CA SER A 474 9.95 -9.53 13.55
C SER A 474 10.44 -8.09 13.39
N GLU A 475 9.51 -7.13 13.37
CA GLU A 475 9.84 -5.72 13.26
C GLU A 475 10.59 -5.22 14.49
N TYR A 476 10.13 -5.60 15.69
CA TYR A 476 10.73 -5.22 16.97
C TYR A 476 12.22 -5.61 17.06
N PHE A 477 12.58 -6.83 16.69
CA PHE A 477 13.98 -7.29 16.66
C PHE A 477 14.83 -6.59 15.59
N SER A 478 14.19 -6.20 14.47
CA SER A 478 14.86 -5.56 13.34
C SER A 478 15.10 -4.06 13.52
N LEU A 479 14.53 -3.44 14.56
CA LEU A 479 14.68 -2.00 14.77
C LEU A 479 16.16 -1.60 14.91
N PRO A 480 16.67 -0.66 14.10
CA PRO A 480 18.01 -0.13 14.30
C PRO A 480 18.06 0.74 15.56
N PRO A 481 19.23 0.91 16.19
CA PRO A 481 19.38 1.86 17.29
C PRO A 481 18.92 3.27 16.90
N ASN A 482 18.33 4.00 17.83
CA ASN A 482 17.82 5.36 17.63
C ASN A 482 16.79 5.53 16.49
N VAL A 483 15.91 4.55 16.26
CA VAL A 483 14.93 4.65 15.18
C VAL A 483 14.08 5.94 15.33
N PRO A 484 13.92 6.75 14.25
CA PRO A 484 13.22 8.04 14.34
C PRO A 484 11.79 7.93 14.87
N LEU A 485 11.12 6.79 14.65
CA LEU A 485 9.79 6.52 15.18
C LEU A 485 9.74 6.60 16.71
N LEU A 486 10.83 6.29 17.41
CA LEU A 486 10.90 6.30 18.87
C LEU A 486 11.61 7.54 19.41
N THR A 487 12.60 8.06 18.69
CA THR A 487 13.45 9.17 19.15
C THR A 487 12.95 10.55 18.72
N ASN A 488 12.21 10.64 17.61
CA ASN A 488 11.75 11.92 17.05
C ASN A 488 10.28 12.18 17.41
N THR A 489 10.03 13.18 18.25
CA THR A 489 8.69 13.61 18.69
C THR A 489 7.77 13.97 17.52
N TYR A 490 8.30 14.59 16.45
CA TYR A 490 7.50 14.89 15.26
C TYR A 490 6.98 13.61 14.61
N VAL A 491 7.84 12.61 14.43
CA VAL A 491 7.45 11.33 13.81
C VAL A 491 6.46 10.60 14.70
N ARG A 492 6.70 10.56 16.02
CA ARG A 492 5.77 9.96 17.00
C ARG A 492 4.35 10.53 16.90
N GLN A 493 4.22 11.86 16.81
CA GLN A 493 2.92 12.52 16.65
C GLN A 493 2.21 12.09 15.35
N ARG A 494 2.95 11.88 14.25
CA ARG A 494 2.38 11.43 12.97
C ARG A 494 1.88 10.00 12.98
N PHE A 495 2.51 9.13 13.79
CA PHE A 495 2.14 7.73 13.93
C PHE A 495 1.28 7.45 15.18
N ASN A 496 0.60 8.47 15.72
CA ASN A 496 -0.33 8.35 16.85
C ASN A 496 0.29 7.86 18.18
N ILE A 497 1.58 8.09 18.38
CA ILE A 497 2.31 7.68 19.60
C ILE A 497 3.06 8.85 20.25
N GLY A 498 2.46 10.05 20.22
CA GLY A 498 3.10 11.29 20.71
C GLY A 498 3.56 11.20 22.17
N ASP A 499 2.79 10.52 23.02
CA ASP A 499 3.01 10.40 24.47
C ASP A 499 3.65 9.07 24.87
N TYR A 500 4.18 8.32 23.90
CA TYR A 500 4.77 7.01 24.12
C TYR A 500 6.15 7.10 24.80
N ASP A 501 6.34 6.26 25.82
CA ASP A 501 7.62 6.04 26.52
C ASP A 501 8.04 4.58 26.36
N PHE A 502 9.13 4.35 25.61
CA PHE A 502 9.66 3.02 25.32
C PHE A 502 10.18 2.30 26.57
N ARG A 503 10.57 3.02 27.63
CA ARG A 503 11.17 2.42 28.84
C ARG A 503 10.14 1.82 29.80
N LYS A 504 8.85 2.04 29.54
CA LYS A 504 7.78 1.42 30.32
C LYS A 504 7.69 -0.08 30.00
N PRO A 505 7.02 -0.92 30.82
CA PRO A 505 6.95 -2.36 30.60
C PRO A 505 6.43 -2.76 29.21
N HIS A 506 7.01 -3.83 28.66
CA HIS A 506 6.60 -4.43 27.38
C HIS A 506 5.84 -5.73 27.65
N VAL A 507 4.83 -5.97 26.81
CA VAL A 507 4.01 -7.19 26.84
C VAL A 507 4.08 -7.86 25.48
N ILE A 508 4.29 -9.17 25.48
CA ILE A 508 4.22 -10.02 24.31
C ILE A 508 2.78 -10.55 24.22
N VAL A 509 2.16 -10.38 23.05
CA VAL A 509 0.83 -10.87 22.74
C VAL A 509 0.97 -11.97 21.69
N THR A 510 0.74 -13.24 22.05
CA THR A 510 0.77 -14.32 21.06
C THR A 510 -0.63 -14.60 20.56
N ILE A 511 -0.80 -14.68 19.23
CA ILE A 511 -2.07 -15.02 18.60
C ILE A 511 -1.88 -16.32 17.81
N ARG A 512 -2.72 -17.33 18.08
CA ARG A 512 -2.70 -18.63 17.41
C ARG A 512 -4.09 -18.95 16.85
N ASP A 513 -4.13 -19.76 15.80
CA ASP A 513 -5.40 -20.33 15.34
C ASP A 513 -5.98 -21.26 16.42
N GLY A 514 -7.29 -21.14 16.64
CA GLY A 514 -8.03 -21.93 17.62
C GLY A 514 -8.44 -23.30 17.08
N VAL A 515 -9.26 -24.01 17.85
CA VAL A 515 -9.73 -25.36 17.50
C VAL A 515 -10.60 -25.35 16.24
N LEU A 516 -11.35 -24.27 16.01
CA LEU A 516 -12.18 -24.13 14.82
C LEU A 516 -11.49 -23.24 13.78
N ALA A 517 -11.08 -23.84 12.65
CA ALA A 517 -10.56 -23.05 11.52
C ALA A 517 -11.62 -22.08 10.96
N LEU A 518 -11.24 -20.84 10.71
CA LEU A 518 -12.13 -19.82 10.15
C LEU A 518 -12.28 -20.00 8.63
N ASN A 519 -13.25 -20.83 8.20
CA ASN A 519 -13.56 -21.02 6.78
C ASN A 519 -14.59 -19.99 6.28
N THR A 520 -14.81 -19.92 4.96
CA THR A 520 -15.77 -18.99 4.32
C THR A 520 -17.16 -19.00 4.97
N LYS A 521 -17.72 -20.18 5.28
CA LYS A 521 -19.05 -20.28 5.88
C LYS A 521 -19.09 -19.63 7.26
N ARG A 522 -18.09 -19.90 8.10
CA ARG A 522 -17.97 -19.33 9.46
C ARG A 522 -17.75 -17.82 9.40
N THR A 523 -16.95 -17.35 8.46
CA THR A 523 -16.76 -15.91 8.22
C THR A 523 -18.05 -15.22 7.85
N LEU A 524 -18.81 -15.78 6.89
CA LEU A 524 -20.11 -15.21 6.52
C LEU A 524 -21.09 -15.22 7.69
N SER A 525 -21.03 -16.20 8.58
CA SER A 525 -21.80 -16.20 9.82
C SER A 525 -21.42 -15.04 10.73
N VAL A 526 -20.12 -14.77 10.92
CA VAL A 526 -19.64 -13.63 11.71
C VAL A 526 -20.04 -12.30 11.06
N VAL A 527 -19.92 -12.19 9.74
CA VAL A 527 -20.37 -11.01 8.97
C VAL A 527 -21.86 -10.77 9.20
N TRP A 528 -22.67 -11.83 9.13
CA TRP A 528 -24.11 -11.74 9.32
C TRP A 528 -24.46 -11.26 10.74
N SER A 529 -23.85 -11.87 11.77
CA SER A 529 -24.01 -11.42 13.17
C SER A 529 -23.57 -9.97 13.37
N TYR A 530 -22.45 -9.55 12.75
CA TYR A 530 -22.02 -8.15 12.77
C TYR A 530 -23.07 -7.21 12.16
N LEU A 531 -23.62 -7.55 11.00
CA LEU A 531 -24.63 -6.74 10.31
C LEU A 531 -25.95 -6.67 11.08
N GLN A 532 -26.26 -7.68 11.90
CA GLN A 532 -27.41 -7.69 12.81
C GLN A 532 -27.16 -6.94 14.12
N GLY A 533 -25.94 -6.46 14.37
CA GLY A 533 -25.57 -5.81 15.62
C GLY A 533 -25.41 -6.76 16.81
N GLU A 534 -25.24 -8.05 16.54
CA GLU A 534 -25.01 -9.07 17.57
C GLU A 534 -23.59 -8.98 18.13
N ASN A 535 -23.37 -9.49 19.35
CA ASN A 535 -22.05 -9.57 19.98
C ASN A 535 -21.23 -10.75 19.42
N TRP A 536 -20.82 -10.64 18.15
CA TRP A 536 -20.01 -11.64 17.47
C TRP A 536 -18.62 -11.81 18.09
N GLN A 537 -18.08 -10.77 18.76
CA GLN A 537 -16.76 -10.82 19.40
C GLN A 537 -16.68 -11.89 20.49
N ALA A 538 -17.79 -12.17 21.18
CA ALA A 538 -17.87 -13.22 22.19
C ALA A 538 -17.53 -14.61 21.62
N SER A 539 -17.72 -14.83 20.30
CA SER A 539 -17.42 -16.11 19.66
C SER A 539 -15.96 -16.30 19.24
N LEU A 540 -15.12 -15.26 19.33
CA LEU A 540 -13.78 -15.25 18.74
C LEU A 540 -12.79 -16.22 19.39
N HIS A 541 -12.98 -16.55 20.67
CA HIS A 541 -12.18 -17.54 21.38
C HIS A 541 -12.26 -18.95 20.76
N ASN A 542 -13.31 -19.24 19.98
CA ASN A 542 -13.42 -20.51 19.27
C ASN A 542 -12.47 -20.60 18.08
N TYR A 543 -12.12 -19.44 17.50
CA TYR A 543 -11.33 -19.33 16.28
C TYR A 543 -9.88 -18.94 16.55
N PHE A 544 -9.59 -18.34 17.71
CA PHE A 544 -8.26 -17.86 18.06
C PHE A 544 -7.95 -18.10 19.55
N TYR A 545 -6.72 -18.51 19.81
CA TYR A 545 -6.13 -18.50 21.16
C TYR A 545 -5.21 -17.29 21.27
N VAL A 546 -5.36 -16.52 22.36
CA VAL A 546 -4.54 -15.35 22.65
C VAL A 546 -3.95 -15.50 24.04
N ASP A 547 -2.64 -15.29 24.17
CA ASP A 547 -1.93 -15.28 25.45
C ASP A 547 -1.15 -13.97 25.65
N LEU A 548 -0.77 -13.73 26.91
CA LEU A 548 0.05 -12.59 27.31
C LEU A 548 1.26 -13.07 28.11
N ALA A 549 2.41 -12.50 27.79
CA ALA A 549 3.62 -12.64 28.57
C ALA A 549 4.28 -11.27 28.77
N ARG A 550 5.05 -11.09 29.84
CA ARG A 550 5.91 -9.91 29.98
C ARG A 550 7.21 -10.17 29.26
N GLU A 551 7.74 -9.14 28.58
CA GLU A 551 9.11 -9.22 28.09
C GLU A 551 10.07 -9.31 29.28
N PHE A 552 11.06 -10.20 29.17
CA PHE A 552 12.16 -10.25 30.12
C PHE A 552 13.13 -9.10 29.80
N VAL A 553 13.32 -8.17 30.73
CA VAL A 553 14.23 -7.04 30.59
C VAL A 553 15.20 -7.02 31.77
N GLU A 554 16.50 -7.08 31.47
CA GLU A 554 17.60 -6.98 32.44
C GLU A 554 18.61 -5.88 32.07
N THR A 555 18.44 -5.21 30.93
CA THR A 555 19.40 -4.22 30.41
C THR A 555 19.70 -3.12 31.43
N ASP A 556 18.67 -2.51 32.02
CA ASP A 556 18.86 -1.40 32.95
C ASP A 556 19.74 -1.78 34.16
N PRO A 557 19.44 -2.86 34.93
CA PRO A 557 20.32 -3.27 36.02
C PRO A 557 21.70 -3.76 35.53
N ARG A 558 21.80 -4.37 34.35
CA ARG A 558 23.09 -4.80 33.78
C ARG A 558 23.98 -3.63 33.39
N VAL A 559 23.39 -2.56 32.85
CA VAL A 559 24.11 -1.32 32.52
C VAL A 559 24.65 -0.69 33.80
N ASP A 560 23.86 -0.64 34.88
CA ASP A 560 24.33 -0.15 36.18
C ASP A 560 25.51 -1.00 36.72
N GLU A 561 25.40 -2.32 36.63
CA GLU A 561 26.45 -3.29 37.00
C GLU A 561 27.75 -3.06 36.18
N MET A 562 27.63 -2.84 34.86
CA MET A 562 28.76 -2.53 33.99
C MET A 562 29.44 -1.21 34.34
N TYR A 563 28.70 -0.17 34.71
CA TYR A 563 29.31 1.09 35.14
C TYR A 563 30.05 0.95 36.48
N GLN A 564 29.58 0.08 37.38
CA GLN A 564 30.33 -0.27 38.59
C GLN A 564 31.63 -1.01 38.25
N MET A 565 31.57 -1.98 37.33
CA MET A 565 32.77 -2.67 36.82
C MET A 565 33.74 -1.70 36.13
N ALA A 566 33.25 -0.77 35.31
CA ALA A 566 34.06 0.26 34.68
C ALA A 566 34.79 1.14 35.71
N LYS A 567 34.13 1.51 36.81
CA LYS A 567 34.75 2.26 37.90
C LYS A 567 35.83 1.45 38.61
N ALA A 568 35.61 0.16 38.85
CA ALA A 568 36.61 -0.75 39.42
C ALA A 568 37.82 -0.92 38.47
N LEU A 569 37.58 -1.06 37.16
CA LEU A 569 38.64 -1.10 36.14
C LEU A 569 39.46 0.19 36.10
N ALA A 570 38.82 1.35 36.26
CA ALA A 570 39.52 2.64 36.34
C ALA A 570 40.41 2.73 37.60
N ALA A 571 39.94 2.22 38.75
CA ALA A 571 40.73 2.13 39.97
C ALA A 571 41.92 1.17 39.80
N TYR A 572 41.70 0.00 39.19
CA TYR A 572 42.77 -0.94 38.85
C TYR A 572 43.84 -0.28 37.98
N ARG A 573 43.44 0.43 36.91
CA ARG A 573 44.38 1.13 36.03
C ARG A 573 45.14 2.23 36.75
N LEU A 574 44.50 2.94 37.68
CA LEU A 574 45.16 3.98 38.46
C LEU A 574 46.30 3.39 39.33
N GLU A 575 46.09 2.21 39.90
CA GLU A 575 47.08 1.54 40.74
C GLU A 575 48.18 0.83 39.92
N HIS A 576 47.81 0.16 38.83
CA HIS A 576 48.72 -0.69 38.06
C HIS A 576 49.24 -0.06 36.75
N GLY A 577 48.76 1.12 36.37
CA GLY A 577 49.12 1.82 35.13
C GLY A 577 48.47 1.27 33.85
N VAL A 578 47.88 0.07 33.90
CA VAL A 578 47.24 -0.62 32.76
C VAL A 578 45.91 -1.25 33.17
N PHE A 579 45.01 -1.50 32.23
CA PHE A 579 43.84 -2.34 32.46
C PHE A 579 44.24 -3.83 32.55
N PRO A 580 43.46 -4.67 33.25
CA PRO A 580 43.71 -6.11 33.28
C PRO A 580 43.81 -6.74 31.90
N THR A 581 44.72 -7.69 31.72
CA THR A 581 44.86 -8.48 30.48
C THR A 581 45.04 -9.96 30.84
N LYS A 582 44.68 -10.86 29.91
CA LYS A 582 44.82 -12.32 30.13
C LYS A 582 46.29 -12.75 30.20
N VAL A 583 47.15 -12.05 29.44
CA VAL A 583 48.59 -12.24 29.43
C VAL A 583 49.18 -10.97 30.04
N GLN A 584 49.76 -11.08 31.23
CA GLN A 584 50.55 -9.98 31.80
C GLN A 584 51.67 -9.66 30.80
N VAL A 585 51.62 -8.47 30.21
CA VAL A 585 52.65 -8.02 29.27
C VAL A 585 53.80 -7.48 30.11
N GLU A 586 54.89 -8.23 30.19
CA GLU A 586 56.12 -7.75 30.84
C GLU A 586 56.62 -6.49 30.12
N PRO A 587 57.26 -5.54 30.84
CA PRO A 587 57.81 -4.32 30.23
C PRO A 587 58.70 -4.65 29.02
N GLY A 588 58.26 -4.26 27.81
CA GLY A 588 58.97 -4.51 26.55
C GLY A 588 58.47 -5.66 25.68
N GLN A 589 57.45 -6.42 26.10
CA GLN A 589 56.77 -7.42 25.26
C GLN A 589 55.62 -6.82 24.45
N LEU A 590 55.32 -7.40 23.28
CA LEU A 590 54.18 -7.00 22.45
C LEU A 590 52.90 -7.66 22.97
N PRO A 591 51.75 -6.95 23.00
CA PRO A 591 50.48 -7.53 23.41
C PRO A 591 50.01 -8.61 22.42
N ALA A 592 49.43 -9.68 22.95
CA ALA A 592 48.83 -10.74 22.12
C ALA A 592 47.49 -10.25 21.53
N GLN A 593 47.34 -10.39 20.21
CA GLN A 593 46.12 -10.09 19.46
C GLN A 593 45.62 -11.37 18.81
N GLU A 594 44.31 -11.53 18.74
CA GLU A 594 43.63 -12.59 18.01
C GLU A 594 43.05 -12.04 16.71
N ILE A 595 43.07 -12.85 15.66
CA ILE A 595 42.34 -12.54 14.43
C ILE A 595 41.01 -13.29 14.53
N SER A 596 39.93 -12.54 14.65
CA SER A 596 38.58 -13.10 14.71
C SER A 596 38.24 -13.86 13.42
N ALA A 597 37.17 -14.66 13.44
CA ALA A 597 36.65 -15.34 12.25
C ALA A 597 36.20 -14.36 11.14
N THR A 598 35.98 -13.08 11.46
CA THR A 598 35.66 -12.01 10.50
C THR A 598 36.90 -11.28 9.98
N GLY A 599 38.11 -11.69 10.40
CA GLY A 599 39.38 -11.06 10.03
C GLY A 599 39.72 -9.80 10.82
N GLN A 600 38.97 -9.48 11.88
CA GLN A 600 39.27 -8.35 12.76
C GLN A 600 40.38 -8.72 13.74
N VAL A 601 41.35 -7.83 13.90
CA VAL A 601 42.42 -7.97 14.89
C VAL A 601 41.93 -7.36 16.19
N THR A 602 41.76 -8.18 17.23
CA THR A 602 41.27 -7.75 18.54
C THR A 602 42.06 -8.41 19.67
N PRO A 603 42.13 -7.80 20.87
CA PRO A 603 42.72 -8.48 22.02
C PRO A 603 41.94 -9.75 22.37
N THR A 604 42.59 -10.72 23.02
CA THR A 604 41.94 -11.97 23.44
C THR A 604 40.69 -11.69 24.27
N VAL A 605 39.57 -12.30 23.89
CA VAL A 605 38.32 -12.19 24.62
C VAL A 605 38.38 -13.05 25.88
N ILE A 606 38.09 -12.45 27.03
CA ILE A 606 37.94 -13.13 28.31
C ILE A 606 36.45 -13.31 28.59
N THR A 607 36.01 -14.55 28.79
CA THR A 607 34.64 -14.87 29.19
C THR A 607 34.58 -15.09 30.70
N GLY A 608 33.78 -14.29 31.40
CA GLY A 608 33.61 -14.37 32.86
C GLY A 608 34.61 -13.52 33.64
N ASP A 609 35.25 -14.10 34.66
CA ASP A 609 36.06 -13.35 35.64
C ASP A 609 37.18 -12.51 35.01
N ILE A 610 37.19 -11.22 35.34
CA ILE A 610 38.22 -10.27 34.91
C ILE A 610 39.44 -10.44 35.83
N PRO A 611 40.64 -10.72 35.28
CA PRO A 611 41.84 -10.95 36.07
C PRO A 611 42.12 -9.80 37.06
N GLY A 612 42.31 -10.14 38.33
CA GLY A 612 42.68 -9.17 39.37
C GLY A 612 41.59 -8.18 39.80
N LEU A 613 40.44 -8.12 39.11
CA LEU A 613 39.36 -7.20 39.47
C LEU A 613 38.62 -7.67 40.74
N PHE A 614 38.38 -8.97 40.85
CA PHE A 614 37.64 -9.59 41.96
C PHE A 614 38.55 -10.40 42.89
N PRO A 615 38.33 -10.36 44.22
CA PRO A 615 37.46 -9.45 44.97
C PRO A 615 38.11 -8.08 45.27
N ALA A 616 39.35 -7.85 44.79
CA ALA A 616 40.20 -6.75 45.24
C ALA A 616 39.60 -5.36 45.04
N TYR A 617 38.96 -5.11 43.90
CA TYR A 617 38.38 -3.81 43.54
C TYR A 617 36.86 -3.77 43.64
N MET A 618 36.21 -4.94 43.57
CA MET A 618 34.77 -5.10 43.80
C MET A 618 34.41 -6.56 44.13
N PRO A 619 33.27 -6.83 44.79
CA PRO A 619 32.79 -8.19 45.01
C PRO A 619 32.51 -8.93 43.70
N ARG A 620 32.77 -10.25 43.67
CA ARG A 620 32.46 -11.08 42.50
C ARG A 620 30.95 -11.19 42.29
N LEU A 621 30.49 -10.81 41.11
CA LEU A 621 29.09 -10.89 40.71
C LEU A 621 28.76 -12.31 40.27
N ALA A 622 27.57 -12.82 40.62
CA ALA A 622 27.14 -14.18 40.25
C ALA A 622 27.10 -14.39 38.73
N THR A 623 26.82 -13.31 38.00
CA THR A 623 26.71 -13.23 36.54
C THR A 623 28.04 -13.21 35.79
N MET A 624 29.16 -13.08 36.49
CA MET A 624 30.50 -13.19 35.92
C MET A 624 30.98 -14.65 35.83
N GLN A 625 30.17 -15.63 36.22
CA GLN A 625 30.49 -17.02 35.98
C GLN A 625 30.47 -17.32 34.47
N PRO A 626 31.44 -18.09 33.93
CA PRO A 626 31.41 -18.47 32.52
C PRO A 626 30.16 -19.28 32.18
N HIS A 627 29.47 -18.88 31.12
CA HIS A 627 28.34 -19.62 30.54
C HIS A 627 28.71 -20.24 29.19
N PRO A 628 27.94 -21.24 28.71
CA PRO A 628 28.05 -21.75 27.34
C PRO A 628 28.03 -20.64 26.27
N VAL A 629 28.68 -20.89 25.13
CA VAL A 629 28.95 -19.90 24.06
C VAL A 629 27.70 -19.20 23.49
N ASN A 630 26.50 -19.76 23.69
CA ASN A 630 25.22 -19.21 23.20
C ASN A 630 24.28 -18.72 24.31
N GLU A 631 24.78 -18.66 25.55
CA GLU A 631 24.04 -18.11 26.68
C GLU A 631 24.51 -16.68 26.97
N PRO A 632 23.66 -15.85 27.62
CA PRO A 632 24.06 -14.53 28.07
C PRO A 632 25.31 -14.60 28.97
N ASN A 633 26.34 -13.80 28.66
CA ASN A 633 27.61 -13.81 29.39
C ASN A 633 28.36 -12.48 29.25
N TYR A 634 29.24 -12.20 30.20
CA TYR A 634 30.18 -11.08 30.09
C TYR A 634 31.42 -11.47 29.29
N LEU A 635 31.72 -10.63 28.31
CA LEU A 635 32.95 -10.60 27.55
C LEU A 635 33.77 -9.38 27.99
N TYR A 636 35.02 -9.61 28.35
CA TYR A 636 35.98 -8.58 28.64
C TYR A 636 37.16 -8.68 27.68
N ILE A 637 37.47 -7.56 27.03
CA ILE A 637 38.51 -7.44 26.01
C ILE A 637 39.40 -6.28 26.43
N SER A 638 40.72 -6.44 26.43
CA SER A 638 41.66 -5.40 26.85
C SER A 638 43.05 -5.66 26.26
N ASP A 639 43.69 -4.59 25.80
CA ASP A 639 45.10 -4.56 25.41
C ASP A 639 46.00 -3.93 26.49
N GLY A 640 45.41 -3.60 27.65
CA GLY A 640 46.07 -2.91 28.76
C GLY A 640 45.98 -1.39 28.70
N VAL A 641 45.65 -0.80 27.55
CA VAL A 641 45.47 0.66 27.38
C VAL A 641 43.99 1.01 27.28
N ASP A 642 43.25 0.21 26.54
CA ASP A 642 41.83 0.33 26.26
C ASP A 642 41.11 -0.96 26.71
N TYR A 643 39.80 -0.88 26.93
CA TYR A 643 39.00 -2.07 27.23
C TYR A 643 37.59 -1.99 26.66
N LYS A 644 36.99 -3.16 26.46
CA LYS A 644 35.58 -3.35 26.11
C LYS A 644 34.98 -4.40 27.04
N LEU A 645 33.89 -4.05 27.72
CA LEU A 645 33.12 -4.93 28.59
C LEU A 645 31.71 -5.04 28.04
N VAL A 646 31.31 -6.21 27.58
CA VAL A 646 30.04 -6.44 26.89
C VAL A 646 29.30 -7.60 27.52
N TYR A 647 28.00 -7.45 27.73
CA TYR A 647 27.10 -8.56 28.02
C TYR A 647 26.53 -9.06 26.70
N SER A 648 27.15 -10.10 26.15
CA SER A 648 26.81 -10.69 24.86
C SER A 648 25.65 -11.68 24.97
N ASN A 649 25.03 -11.99 23.82
CA ASN A 649 23.89 -12.90 23.71
C ASN A 649 22.71 -12.53 24.64
N ALA A 650 22.58 -11.24 24.99
CA ALA A 650 21.53 -10.77 25.88
C ALA A 650 20.15 -11.11 25.29
N ARG A 651 19.19 -11.49 26.14
CA ARG A 651 17.84 -11.88 25.69
C ARG A 651 16.97 -10.68 25.31
N ASP A 652 17.34 -9.50 25.78
CA ASP A 652 16.61 -8.24 25.67
C ASP A 652 17.33 -7.21 24.78
N GLN A 653 18.11 -7.69 23.80
CA GLN A 653 18.84 -6.84 22.85
C GLN A 653 17.95 -5.80 22.16
N ALA A 654 16.71 -6.16 21.81
CA ALA A 654 15.77 -5.24 21.16
C ALA A 654 15.43 -4.04 22.06
N TYR A 655 15.26 -4.28 23.37
CA TYR A 655 15.10 -3.22 24.36
C TYR A 655 16.37 -2.37 24.44
N ALA A 656 17.53 -3.01 24.65
CA ALA A 656 18.82 -2.32 24.79
C ALA A 656 19.18 -1.41 23.61
N LYS A 657 18.89 -1.84 22.37
CA LYS A 657 19.11 -1.04 21.14
C LYS A 657 18.41 0.32 21.20
N GLN A 658 17.27 0.43 21.88
CA GLN A 658 16.47 1.65 21.92
C GLN A 658 16.65 2.42 23.22
N SER A 659 16.79 1.74 24.37
CA SER A 659 16.97 2.39 25.67
C SER A 659 18.40 2.87 25.90
N HIS A 660 19.40 2.12 25.41
CA HIS A 660 20.83 2.40 25.57
C HIS A 660 21.59 2.30 24.22
N PRO A 661 21.18 3.06 23.19
CA PRO A 661 21.72 2.93 21.83
C PRO A 661 23.23 3.18 21.74
N ALA A 662 23.79 3.98 22.65
CA ALA A 662 25.23 4.25 22.71
C ALA A 662 26.05 3.07 23.30
N LEU A 663 25.40 2.18 24.04
CA LEU A 663 26.00 1.01 24.68
C LEU A 663 25.79 -0.26 23.85
N PHE A 664 24.98 -0.22 22.80
CA PHE A 664 24.70 -1.39 21.97
C PHE A 664 25.94 -1.81 21.15
N ASP A 665 26.34 -3.07 21.29
CA ASP A 665 27.44 -3.67 20.54
C ASP A 665 26.89 -4.66 19.49
N PRO A 666 26.82 -4.25 18.20
CA PRO A 666 26.32 -5.12 17.15
C PRO A 666 27.27 -6.29 16.84
N VAL A 667 28.56 -6.18 17.14
CA VAL A 667 29.57 -7.21 16.81
C VAL A 667 29.37 -8.44 17.69
N HIS A 668 29.16 -8.22 18.98
CA HIS A 668 29.02 -9.28 19.98
C HIS A 668 27.56 -9.59 20.35
N GLY A 669 26.58 -8.98 19.65
CA GLY A 669 25.16 -9.23 19.88
C GLY A 669 24.73 -8.91 21.30
N GLY A 670 25.03 -7.72 21.80
CA GLY A 670 24.84 -7.37 23.20
C GLY A 670 24.90 -5.86 23.48
N TYR A 671 25.19 -5.51 24.71
CA TYR A 671 25.44 -4.13 25.12
C TYR A 671 26.56 -4.08 26.15
N GLY A 672 27.25 -2.95 26.25
CA GLY A 672 28.49 -2.86 26.98
C GLY A 672 28.97 -1.44 27.23
N VAL A 673 30.07 -1.34 27.96
CA VAL A 673 30.84 -0.11 28.20
C VAL A 673 32.26 -0.31 27.71
N TRP A 674 32.84 0.71 27.11
CA TRP A 674 34.18 0.64 26.53
C TRP A 674 34.87 2.00 26.49
N THR A 675 36.19 1.98 26.38
CA THR A 675 36.98 3.18 26.10
C THR A 675 36.87 3.58 24.63
N SER A 676 37.23 4.82 24.29
CA SER A 676 36.98 5.39 22.95
C SER A 676 37.59 4.57 21.82
N ASN A 677 38.78 4.01 22.00
CA ASN A 677 39.47 3.26 20.95
C ASN A 677 38.95 1.83 20.83
N ALA A 678 38.40 1.28 21.91
CA ALA A 678 37.86 -0.09 21.95
C ALA A 678 36.48 -0.25 21.30
N ARG A 679 35.86 0.85 20.85
CA ARG A 679 34.55 0.82 20.16
C ARG A 679 34.55 -0.06 18.90
N PHE A 680 35.70 -0.14 18.22
CA PHE A 680 35.84 -0.81 16.92
C PHE A 680 36.28 -2.27 17.00
N TRP A 681 36.51 -2.77 18.22
CA TRP A 681 36.82 -4.19 18.46
C TRP A 681 35.60 -5.07 18.26
#